data_AF-A0A661AX59-F1
#
_entry.id   AF-A0A661AX59-F1
#
_cell.length_a   1.000
_cell.length_b   1.000
_cell.length_c   1.000
_cell.angle_alpha   90.00
_cell.angle_beta   90.00
_cell.angle_gamma   90.00
#
_symmetry.space_group_name_H-M   'P 1'
#
loop_
_entity.id
_entity.type
_entity.pdbx_description
1 polymer ?
#
loop_
_entity_poly.entity_id
_entity_poly.type
_entity_poly.pdbx_seq_one_letter_code
_entity_poly.pdbx_strand_id
1 'polypeptide(L)'
;MCYDVIATPISEIGATCDDIKNAVQNAYDTWENPPDFVLLVGDVEQIPSNHTGGHYTDLYYYTVDGDDYLPDILYGRFSCATDSQVNAIVEKSIYYEKFQMTDSSFLRRPTFVACGTDGDYELAESTHRYVFTTWLVPPEFEPESLWAFDGATASDVISSVNSGALLMNYSGHGWEGGWGNPSVGISDVYGLTNNGRYPLVISNACLTGKFDTPECFGEAWIRAPQKGAIAFIGGSNSTYWDGDDVWEKRWFDAIFGEGYTSIAGATYKGGLAVNLAIPDEGQYYLEVYQNLGDPSLYLYWGETTPINVDLSDWSGHLPLGEDYYDIPVSADDALVSLYRDGEQIGSAISSGGIAHIVPEFIPTEPGSAIVVATKPNFYSPFILTVPNDYLSITEYSPESLRVGVDNDFEITILDGDSVGYDSTIVIIFGLGVAETTITNSDGYASMTVNPPYGIPLTLEAYNSGRRILSREIETYGGLAWSLDSISVSTPSIELAGSLAIGFEGDIFFALSESGFRCYVFAGSISIDTDFSDNSGTISFTPSDGNFAAVMFAKNGYNVICDTFPIILATGPFDGVVVDTAGVPLTVRPNLTFVDHSGDTISSFRGDWDGSFALPGEIACDTYTVDISAFGYYDTSYTFLLTTRGGYEFALTPTPRSEIMVHIKDIYGNPISAEVQLLTADTRELVGIGNEMEAGNFSLSEQPFCEYSIIARSRGYSPGRMNFTPSGDTTYLNITLEPNDYDILLIDLTGSGYSTTVIRRDLDSLGYTATTTSSFPDTSEMWLYNMIVVSAADESDAATTSRLQTLLDYHRCGGRIIFEGGDLAYQVIAHGGFSPEFAEDLFHLSSYESDVVGDSGLVVTSQGQDSITFYNPNFLSRSYSTVTGLGTPTYFDVVRPDSDSYLLYAKHTDSTSGCISVFPDSEH
;
A
#
# COMPACT_ATOMS: atom_id res chain seq x y z
N MET A 1 10.06 -28.92 7.54
CA MET A 1 10.06 -27.45 7.32
C MET A 1 11.07 -27.04 6.25
N CYS A 2 11.95 -27.93 5.76
CA CYS A 2 12.76 -27.69 4.55
C CYS A 2 13.88 -26.65 4.65
N TYR A 3 14.36 -26.34 5.86
CA TYR A 3 15.54 -25.50 6.05
C TYR A 3 16.82 -26.34 6.01
N ASP A 4 17.78 -25.93 5.19
CA ASP A 4 19.19 -26.28 5.39
C ASP A 4 19.74 -25.39 6.51
N VAL A 5 20.27 -26.00 7.58
CA VAL A 5 20.59 -25.29 8.83
C VAL A 5 22.04 -25.53 9.23
N ILE A 6 22.87 -24.51 9.03
CA ILE A 6 24.26 -24.49 9.46
C ILE A 6 24.37 -23.71 10.78
N ALA A 7 24.70 -24.42 11.86
CA ALA A 7 24.88 -23.84 13.19
C ALA A 7 26.37 -23.66 13.54
N THR A 8 26.83 -22.42 13.69
CA THR A 8 28.22 -22.09 14.04
C THR A 8 28.28 -21.38 15.40
N PRO A 9 29.00 -21.91 16.41
CA PRO A 9 29.06 -21.28 17.72
C PRO A 9 29.98 -20.05 17.74
N ILE A 10 29.63 -19.04 18.54
CA ILE A 10 30.41 -17.79 18.67
C ILE A 10 31.87 -18.01 19.12
N SER A 11 32.16 -19.15 19.77
CA SER A 11 33.52 -19.56 20.14
C SER A 11 34.42 -19.94 18.96
N GLU A 12 33.85 -20.18 17.79
CA GLU A 12 34.57 -20.49 16.54
C GLU A 12 34.67 -19.26 15.62
N ILE A 13 33.66 -18.39 15.63
CA ILE A 13 33.64 -17.11 14.88
C ILE A 13 34.56 -16.07 15.53
N GLY A 14 34.39 -15.83 16.83
CA GLY A 14 34.88 -14.62 17.51
C GLY A 14 33.72 -13.79 18.07
N ALA A 15 33.96 -13.08 19.17
CA ALA A 15 32.94 -12.37 19.95
C ALA A 15 33.02 -10.84 19.77
N THR A 16 33.30 -10.38 18.55
CA THR A 16 33.26 -8.96 18.18
C THR A 16 32.33 -8.74 16.98
N CYS A 17 31.83 -7.52 16.80
CA CYS A 17 30.95 -7.20 15.67
C CYS A 17 31.66 -7.43 14.32
N ASP A 18 32.95 -7.14 14.24
CA ASP A 18 33.74 -7.36 13.02
C ASP A 18 33.88 -8.88 12.73
N ASP A 19 34.11 -9.72 13.74
CA ASP A 19 34.18 -11.18 13.55
C ASP A 19 32.86 -11.73 13.01
N ILE A 20 31.72 -11.29 13.57
CA ILE A 20 30.37 -11.70 13.15
C ILE A 20 30.07 -11.23 11.71
N LYS A 21 30.30 -9.95 11.39
CA LYS A 21 30.08 -9.43 10.03
C LYS A 21 30.94 -10.19 9.01
N ASN A 22 32.21 -10.45 9.32
CA ASN A 22 33.09 -11.20 8.43
C ASN A 22 32.64 -12.66 8.23
N ALA A 23 32.05 -13.30 9.25
CA ALA A 23 31.50 -14.64 9.12
C ALA A 23 30.22 -14.67 8.24
N VAL A 24 29.31 -13.71 8.41
CA VAL A 24 28.11 -13.57 7.57
C VAL A 24 28.49 -13.24 6.12
N GLN A 25 29.41 -12.29 5.89
CA GLN A 25 29.96 -11.99 4.57
C GLN A 25 30.59 -13.24 3.94
N ASN A 26 31.37 -14.03 4.69
CA ASN A 26 31.98 -15.22 4.13
C ASN A 26 30.95 -16.31 3.76
N ALA A 27 29.86 -16.44 4.54
CA ALA A 27 28.75 -17.32 4.17
C ALA A 27 28.10 -16.87 2.85
N TYR A 28 27.76 -15.58 2.75
CA TYR A 28 27.19 -14.97 1.54
C TYR A 28 28.09 -15.13 0.30
N ASP A 29 29.39 -14.85 0.44
CA ASP A 29 30.36 -14.86 -0.67
C ASP A 29 30.75 -16.27 -1.16
N THR A 30 30.66 -17.30 -0.30
CA THR A 30 31.37 -18.58 -0.55
C THR A 30 30.60 -19.87 -0.32
N TRP A 31 29.39 -19.83 0.26
CA TRP A 31 28.53 -21.01 0.31
C TRP A 31 27.90 -21.29 -1.07
N GLU A 32 27.57 -22.55 -1.33
CA GLU A 32 26.88 -22.94 -2.57
C GLU A 32 25.48 -22.33 -2.64
N ASN A 33 24.80 -22.31 -1.49
CA ASN A 33 23.58 -21.55 -1.23
C ASN A 33 23.89 -20.49 -0.16
N PRO A 34 23.94 -19.19 -0.50
CA PRO A 34 23.96 -18.10 0.48
C PRO A 34 22.75 -18.17 1.43
N PRO A 35 22.87 -17.71 2.69
CA PRO A 35 21.78 -17.79 3.65
C PRO A 35 20.66 -16.77 3.38
N ASP A 36 19.42 -17.21 3.20
CA ASP A 36 18.23 -16.33 3.17
C ASP A 36 17.96 -15.68 4.54
N PHE A 37 18.27 -16.42 5.62
CA PHE A 37 17.98 -16.06 7.01
C PHE A 37 19.19 -16.25 7.92
N VAL A 38 19.38 -15.33 8.88
CA VAL A 38 20.29 -15.52 10.02
C VAL A 38 19.57 -15.24 11.35
N LEU A 39 19.61 -16.23 12.25
CA LEU A 39 19.09 -16.14 13.61
C LEU A 39 20.24 -16.06 14.62
N LEU A 40 20.34 -14.95 15.34
CA LEU A 40 21.29 -14.79 16.45
C LEU A 40 20.70 -15.40 17.73
N VAL A 41 21.40 -16.36 18.33
CA VAL A 41 20.96 -17.03 19.58
C VAL A 41 21.85 -16.58 20.75
N GLY A 42 21.44 -15.48 21.40
CA GLY A 42 22.16 -14.86 22.51
C GLY A 42 21.79 -13.39 22.70
N ASP A 43 21.92 -12.92 23.94
CA ASP A 43 21.84 -11.49 24.30
C ASP A 43 23.14 -10.75 23.92
N VAL A 44 23.20 -9.43 24.06
CA VAL A 44 24.35 -8.56 23.77
C VAL A 44 25.62 -8.99 24.54
N GLU A 45 25.46 -9.57 25.73
CA GLU A 45 26.57 -10.13 26.52
C GLU A 45 27.19 -11.41 25.90
N GLN A 46 26.46 -12.14 25.04
CA GLN A 46 26.94 -13.36 24.38
C GLN A 46 27.29 -13.12 22.91
N ILE A 47 26.45 -12.36 22.21
CA ILE A 47 26.62 -11.98 20.81
C ILE A 47 26.42 -10.46 20.76
N PRO A 48 27.47 -9.64 20.61
CA PRO A 48 27.34 -8.19 20.56
C PRO A 48 26.44 -7.72 19.41
N SER A 49 26.17 -6.42 19.38
CA SER A 49 25.35 -5.75 18.37
C SER A 49 26.01 -4.41 18.00
N ASN A 50 25.77 -3.88 16.80
CA ASN A 50 26.36 -2.61 16.38
C ASN A 50 25.71 -1.45 17.12
N HIS A 51 26.48 -0.42 17.48
CA HIS A 51 25.97 0.79 18.13
C HIS A 51 26.12 2.01 17.22
N THR A 52 24.99 2.49 16.70
CA THR A 52 24.90 3.60 15.74
C THR A 52 24.02 4.69 16.32
N GLY A 53 24.42 5.96 16.23
CA GLY A 53 23.60 7.12 16.64
C GLY A 53 23.24 7.26 18.14
N GLY A 54 23.38 6.22 18.95
CA GLY A 54 22.86 6.13 20.33
C GLY A 54 21.97 4.92 20.60
N HIS A 55 21.73 4.08 19.58
CA HIS A 55 20.96 2.83 19.67
C HIS A 55 21.77 1.63 19.19
N TYR A 56 21.28 0.44 19.52
CA TYR A 56 21.84 -0.82 19.04
C TYR A 56 21.02 -1.38 17.88
N THR A 57 21.70 -2.05 16.95
CA THR A 57 21.11 -2.65 15.76
C THR A 57 21.95 -3.81 15.25
N ASP A 58 21.29 -4.89 14.82
CA ASP A 58 21.96 -6.02 14.16
C ASP A 58 22.06 -5.84 12.63
N LEU A 59 21.41 -4.82 12.05
CA LEU A 59 21.35 -4.54 10.61
C LEU A 59 22.70 -4.68 9.89
N TYR A 60 23.75 -4.13 10.49
CA TYR A 60 25.08 -4.02 9.87
C TYR A 60 25.85 -5.36 9.78
N TYR A 61 25.32 -6.46 10.32
CA TYR A 61 25.83 -7.80 10.01
C TYR A 61 25.37 -8.30 8.64
N TYR A 62 24.29 -7.72 8.08
CA TYR A 62 23.56 -8.25 6.93
C TYR A 62 23.59 -7.32 5.69
N THR A 63 24.27 -6.18 5.79
CA THR A 63 24.66 -5.34 4.65
C THR A 63 25.95 -5.90 4.04
N VAL A 64 25.83 -6.82 3.10
CA VAL A 64 26.93 -7.67 2.57
C VAL A 64 27.11 -7.58 1.05
N ASP A 65 26.14 -7.08 0.30
CA ASP A 65 26.34 -6.56 -1.06
C ASP A 65 26.27 -5.02 -1.08
N GLY A 66 26.91 -4.39 -2.06
CA GLY A 66 26.90 -2.94 -2.23
C GLY A 66 27.68 -2.10 -1.19
N ASP A 67 27.33 -0.82 -1.13
CA ASP A 67 27.85 0.20 -0.19
C ASP A 67 26.66 1.06 0.28
N ASP A 68 25.70 0.39 0.92
CA ASP A 68 24.48 1.00 1.46
C ASP A 68 24.08 0.42 2.83
N TYR A 69 22.82 0.59 3.23
CA TYR A 69 22.27 0.21 4.54
C TYR A 69 21.06 -0.73 4.44
N LEU A 70 20.83 -1.35 3.27
CA LEU A 70 19.77 -2.33 3.07
C LEU A 70 20.31 -3.73 3.45
N PRO A 71 19.55 -4.55 4.21
CA PRO A 71 19.97 -5.91 4.50
C PRO A 71 19.72 -6.83 3.29
N ASP A 72 20.76 -7.55 2.86
CA ASP A 72 20.68 -8.58 1.82
C ASP A 72 20.17 -9.92 2.35
N ILE A 73 20.21 -10.09 3.68
CA ILE A 73 19.86 -11.31 4.41
C ILE A 73 18.81 -10.95 5.47
N LEU A 74 17.73 -11.70 5.57
CA LEU A 74 16.69 -11.47 6.58
C LEU A 74 17.16 -11.95 7.96
N TYR A 75 16.88 -11.18 9.02
CA TYR A 75 17.50 -11.44 10.32
C TYR A 75 16.57 -11.25 11.52
N GLY A 76 16.92 -11.94 12.61
CA GLY A 76 16.25 -11.89 13.89
C GLY A 76 17.12 -12.43 15.03
N ARG A 77 16.67 -12.21 16.27
CA ARG A 77 17.43 -12.56 17.47
C ARG A 77 16.57 -13.26 18.53
N PHE A 78 16.98 -14.47 18.91
CA PHE A 78 16.59 -15.10 20.17
C PHE A 78 17.43 -14.50 21.31
N SER A 79 17.08 -13.28 21.75
CA SER A 79 17.85 -12.61 22.81
C SER A 79 17.66 -13.33 24.14
N CYS A 80 18.71 -14.00 24.60
CA CYS A 80 18.70 -14.89 25.77
C CYS A 80 20.04 -14.86 26.50
N ALA A 81 20.01 -14.64 27.81
CA ALA A 81 21.17 -14.72 28.69
C ALA A 81 21.38 -16.12 29.31
N THR A 82 20.42 -17.05 29.15
CA THR A 82 20.45 -18.37 29.78
C THR A 82 19.80 -19.47 28.93
N ASP A 83 20.28 -20.71 29.07
CA ASP A 83 19.70 -21.92 28.44
C ASP A 83 18.18 -22.06 28.69
N SER A 84 17.70 -21.63 29.86
CA SER A 84 16.28 -21.71 30.21
C SER A 84 15.42 -20.73 29.42
N GLN A 85 15.97 -19.59 28.98
CA GLN A 85 15.28 -18.64 28.11
C GLN A 85 15.30 -19.15 26.66
N VAL A 86 16.43 -19.70 26.19
CA VAL A 86 16.52 -20.34 24.86
C VAL A 86 15.49 -21.46 24.74
N ASN A 87 15.43 -22.37 25.74
CA ASN A 87 14.43 -23.44 25.77
C ASN A 87 12.99 -22.89 25.77
N ALA A 88 12.71 -21.80 26.49
CA ALA A 88 11.37 -21.21 26.54
C ALA A 88 10.92 -20.65 25.18
N ILE A 89 11.83 -20.08 24.38
CA ILE A 89 11.53 -19.63 23.02
C ILE A 89 11.37 -20.83 22.08
N VAL A 90 12.34 -21.75 22.06
CA VAL A 90 12.34 -22.93 21.18
C VAL A 90 11.12 -23.83 21.41
N GLU A 91 10.70 -24.03 22.66
CA GLU A 91 9.46 -24.77 22.98
C GLU A 91 8.23 -24.11 22.36
N LYS A 92 8.14 -22.77 22.36
CA LYS A 92 7.05 -22.03 21.73
C LYS A 92 7.11 -22.10 20.20
N SER A 93 8.29 -21.87 19.61
CA SER A 93 8.53 -21.95 18.15
C SER A 93 8.11 -23.30 17.60
N ILE A 94 8.65 -24.39 18.14
CA ILE A 94 8.34 -25.76 17.69
C ILE A 94 6.85 -26.10 17.90
N TYR A 95 6.24 -25.64 18.99
CA TYR A 95 4.81 -25.87 19.26
C TYR A 95 3.90 -25.16 18.24
N TYR A 96 4.24 -23.91 17.88
CA TYR A 96 3.51 -23.12 16.91
C TYR A 96 3.69 -23.71 15.49
N GLU A 97 4.92 -23.82 15.00
CA GLU A 97 5.23 -24.26 13.63
C GLU A 97 4.80 -25.70 13.32
N LYS A 98 4.78 -26.59 14.32
CA LYS A 98 4.23 -27.96 14.16
C LYS A 98 2.72 -28.03 14.39
N PHE A 99 2.06 -26.87 14.50
CA PHE A 99 0.62 -26.72 14.70
C PHE A 99 0.07 -27.58 15.85
N GLN A 100 0.79 -27.61 16.97
CA GLN A 100 0.46 -28.45 18.14
C GLN A 100 -0.60 -27.81 19.07
N MET A 101 -1.16 -26.67 18.64
CA MET A 101 -2.24 -25.95 19.32
C MET A 101 -3.51 -26.80 19.42
N THR A 102 -4.02 -26.97 20.64
CA THR A 102 -5.26 -27.74 20.89
C THR A 102 -6.54 -26.95 20.59
N ASP A 103 -6.39 -25.63 20.44
CA ASP A 103 -7.44 -24.66 20.15
C ASP A 103 -6.79 -23.60 19.26
N SER A 104 -7.13 -23.61 17.98
CA SER A 104 -6.63 -22.68 16.96
C SER A 104 -7.55 -21.46 16.76
N SER A 105 -8.65 -21.34 17.51
CA SER A 105 -9.63 -20.26 17.30
C SER A 105 -9.05 -18.86 17.51
N PHE A 106 -7.96 -18.74 18.26
CA PHE A 106 -7.22 -17.49 18.43
C PHE A 106 -6.57 -16.98 17.14
N LEU A 107 -6.31 -17.84 16.14
CA LEU A 107 -5.81 -17.45 14.82
C LEU A 107 -6.82 -16.62 14.00
N ARG A 108 -8.09 -16.60 14.41
CA ARG A 108 -9.09 -15.69 13.84
C ARG A 108 -9.16 -14.35 14.59
N ARG A 109 -8.43 -14.15 15.69
CA ARG A 109 -8.54 -12.97 16.58
C ARG A 109 -7.27 -12.12 16.61
N PRO A 110 -7.02 -11.30 15.58
CA PRO A 110 -5.98 -10.27 15.63
C PRO A 110 -6.42 -9.11 16.54
N THR A 111 -5.60 -8.70 17.49
CA THR A 111 -5.94 -7.65 18.46
C THR A 111 -5.08 -6.40 18.24
N PHE A 112 -5.72 -5.24 18.13
CA PHE A 112 -5.07 -3.95 17.92
C PHE A 112 -5.38 -3.01 19.08
N VAL A 113 -4.36 -2.29 19.54
CA VAL A 113 -4.38 -1.52 20.78
C VAL A 113 -3.84 -0.12 20.51
N ALA A 114 -4.70 0.89 20.60
CA ALA A 114 -4.33 2.29 20.39
C ALA A 114 -4.23 3.04 21.72
N CYS A 115 -3.35 4.04 21.77
CA CYS A 115 -3.20 4.91 22.94
C CYS A 115 -4.42 5.79 23.23
N GLY A 116 -4.32 6.60 24.29
CA GLY A 116 -5.36 7.56 24.66
C GLY A 116 -4.92 8.99 24.32
N THR A 117 -5.50 9.95 25.02
CA THR A 117 -5.16 11.38 24.93
C THR A 117 -3.74 11.74 25.43
N ASP A 118 -2.95 10.74 25.81
CA ASP A 118 -1.52 10.86 26.10
C ASP A 118 -0.64 10.78 24.84
N GLY A 119 -1.15 10.31 23.70
CA GLY A 119 -0.48 10.26 22.40
C GLY A 119 -1.42 10.60 21.23
N ASP A 120 -0.98 10.33 19.98
CA ASP A 120 -1.78 10.53 18.77
C ASP A 120 -2.72 9.34 18.52
N TYR A 121 -3.79 9.27 19.31
CA TYR A 121 -4.78 8.20 19.19
C TYR A 121 -5.55 8.27 17.86
N GLU A 122 -5.69 9.45 17.25
CA GLU A 122 -6.44 9.59 15.99
C GLU A 122 -5.68 8.97 14.83
N LEU A 123 -4.36 9.21 14.74
CA LEU A 123 -3.51 8.52 13.78
C LEU A 123 -3.50 7.02 14.06
N ALA A 124 -3.14 6.61 15.28
CA ALA A 124 -3.02 5.19 15.66
C ALA A 124 -4.29 4.37 15.34
N GLU A 125 -5.47 4.89 15.71
CA GLU A 125 -6.73 4.23 15.38
C GLU A 125 -7.02 4.24 13.88
N SER A 126 -6.61 5.29 13.13
CA SER A 126 -6.78 5.33 11.67
C SER A 126 -5.90 4.30 10.95
N THR A 127 -4.65 4.12 11.40
CA THR A 127 -3.72 3.09 10.90
C THR A 127 -4.31 1.71 11.11
N HIS A 128 -4.74 1.40 12.34
CA HIS A 128 -5.37 0.11 12.67
C HIS A 128 -6.67 -0.11 11.88
N ARG A 129 -7.50 0.94 11.70
CA ARG A 129 -8.73 0.87 10.89
C ARG A 129 -8.45 0.57 9.42
N TYR A 130 -7.39 1.11 8.83
CA TYR A 130 -6.97 0.74 7.47
C TYR A 130 -6.75 -0.78 7.36
N VAL A 131 -5.96 -1.35 8.28
CA VAL A 131 -5.69 -2.80 8.27
C VAL A 131 -6.98 -3.63 8.45
N PHE A 132 -7.89 -3.18 9.32
CA PHE A 132 -9.21 -3.80 9.46
C PHE A 132 -10.05 -3.79 8.18
N THR A 133 -10.12 -2.63 7.50
CA THR A 133 -10.97 -2.48 6.31
C THR A 133 -10.39 -3.12 5.06
N THR A 134 -9.06 -3.17 4.94
CA THR A 134 -8.38 -3.69 3.75
C THR A 134 -8.16 -5.20 3.83
N TRP A 135 -7.78 -5.73 5.00
CA TRP A 135 -7.24 -7.09 5.10
C TRP A 135 -7.97 -8.02 6.10
N LEU A 136 -8.54 -7.50 7.19
CA LEU A 136 -9.03 -8.32 8.32
C LEU A 136 -10.57 -8.38 8.41
N VAL A 137 -11.21 -8.75 7.30
CA VAL A 137 -12.67 -8.72 7.13
C VAL A 137 -13.36 -10.01 7.66
N PRO A 138 -14.51 -9.92 8.36
CA PRO A 138 -15.33 -11.09 8.73
C PRO A 138 -15.95 -11.81 7.51
N PRO A 139 -16.21 -13.13 7.58
CA PRO A 139 -16.11 -13.98 8.77
C PRO A 139 -14.72 -14.58 9.00
N GLU A 140 -13.75 -14.37 8.10
CA GLU A 140 -12.42 -14.99 8.23
C GLU A 140 -11.72 -14.53 9.51
N PHE A 141 -11.72 -13.22 9.74
CA PHE A 141 -11.18 -12.60 10.93
C PHE A 141 -12.28 -12.01 11.84
N GLU A 142 -12.00 -12.04 13.14
CA GLU A 142 -12.74 -11.41 14.23
C GLU A 142 -11.78 -10.42 14.93
N PRO A 143 -11.43 -9.30 14.28
CA PRO A 143 -10.51 -8.31 14.85
C PRO A 143 -11.06 -7.70 16.14
N GLU A 144 -10.18 -7.54 17.14
CA GLU A 144 -10.50 -6.89 18.41
C GLU A 144 -9.78 -5.53 18.52
N SER A 145 -10.55 -4.48 18.77
CA SER A 145 -10.03 -3.10 18.94
C SER A 145 -10.08 -2.68 20.41
N LEU A 146 -8.92 -2.38 20.98
CA LEU A 146 -8.75 -1.92 22.37
C LEU A 146 -8.20 -0.49 22.37
N TRP A 147 -9.08 0.49 22.11
CA TRP A 147 -8.72 1.91 22.09
C TRP A 147 -8.75 2.50 23.50
N ALA A 148 -7.62 3.03 24.00
CA ALA A 148 -7.57 3.61 25.33
C ALA A 148 -8.36 4.93 25.43
N PHE A 149 -8.53 5.65 24.31
CA PHE A 149 -9.41 6.81 24.21
C PHE A 149 -10.87 6.47 24.59
N ASP A 150 -11.40 5.35 24.09
CA ASP A 150 -12.73 4.81 24.43
C ASP A 150 -12.78 4.13 25.82
N GLY A 151 -11.65 4.09 26.54
CA GLY A 151 -11.55 3.60 27.91
C GLY A 151 -11.05 2.16 28.06
N ALA A 152 -10.46 1.55 27.02
CA ALA A 152 -9.77 0.27 27.17
C ALA A 152 -8.61 0.38 28.17
N THR A 153 -8.43 -0.65 29.01
CA THR A 153 -7.45 -0.67 30.09
C THR A 153 -6.42 -1.79 29.91
N ALA A 154 -5.34 -1.73 30.70
CA ALA A 154 -4.36 -2.81 30.79
C ALA A 154 -5.00 -4.18 31.11
N SER A 155 -6.10 -4.18 31.89
CA SER A 155 -6.84 -5.41 32.21
C SER A 155 -7.52 -6.01 30.98
N ASP A 156 -7.94 -5.19 30.02
CA ASP A 156 -8.62 -5.64 28.80
C ASP A 156 -7.58 -6.22 27.83
N VAL A 157 -6.43 -5.56 27.68
CA VAL A 157 -5.26 -6.09 26.93
C VAL A 157 -4.80 -7.43 27.49
N ILE A 158 -4.58 -7.53 28.81
CA ILE A 158 -4.21 -8.78 29.49
C ILE A 158 -5.30 -9.85 29.31
N SER A 159 -6.58 -9.48 29.33
CA SER A 159 -7.70 -10.39 29.13
C SER A 159 -7.76 -10.94 27.70
N SER A 160 -7.55 -10.10 26.69
CA SER A 160 -7.51 -10.52 25.29
C SER A 160 -6.37 -11.52 25.04
N VAL A 161 -5.14 -11.18 25.45
CA VAL A 161 -3.96 -12.06 25.35
C VAL A 161 -4.21 -13.41 26.03
N ASN A 162 -4.73 -13.42 27.26
CA ASN A 162 -5.01 -14.65 28.01
C ASN A 162 -6.11 -15.52 27.38
N SER A 163 -7.07 -14.88 26.72
CA SER A 163 -8.10 -15.55 25.91
C SER A 163 -7.54 -16.11 24.60
N GLY A 164 -6.37 -15.62 24.18
CA GLY A 164 -5.67 -15.96 22.94
C GLY A 164 -5.87 -14.90 21.88
N ALA A 165 -4.80 -14.45 21.23
CA ALA A 165 -4.82 -13.54 20.09
C ALA A 165 -3.82 -14.03 19.04
N LEU A 166 -4.09 -13.80 17.74
CA LEU A 166 -3.15 -14.10 16.64
C LEU A 166 -1.95 -13.17 16.69
N LEU A 167 -2.22 -11.88 16.79
CA LEU A 167 -1.24 -10.86 17.12
C LEU A 167 -1.80 -9.89 18.15
N MET A 168 -0.88 -9.19 18.80
CA MET A 168 -1.10 -7.93 19.47
C MET A 168 -0.34 -6.86 18.70
N ASN A 169 -1.05 -5.96 18.01
CA ASN A 169 -0.43 -4.74 17.49
C ASN A 169 -0.74 -3.58 18.44
N TYR A 170 0.27 -2.85 18.88
CA TYR A 170 0.13 -1.65 19.70
C TYR A 170 0.74 -0.44 19.01
N SER A 171 -0.03 0.63 18.88
CA SER A 171 0.46 1.95 18.47
C SER A 171 0.25 2.96 19.60
N GLY A 172 1.35 3.56 20.07
CA GLY A 172 1.31 4.43 21.23
C GLY A 172 2.67 4.73 21.87
N HIS A 173 2.63 5.36 23.05
CA HIS A 173 3.86 5.57 23.82
C HIS A 173 4.42 4.29 24.43
N GLY A 174 5.75 4.14 24.37
CA GLY A 174 6.50 3.02 24.90
C GLY A 174 7.73 3.48 25.69
N TRP A 175 8.26 2.56 26.48
CA TRP A 175 9.55 2.66 27.17
C TRP A 175 10.17 1.27 27.27
N GLU A 176 11.39 1.16 27.78
CA GLU A 176 12.16 -0.10 27.84
C GLU A 176 11.40 -1.21 28.59
N GLY A 177 10.54 -0.84 29.54
CA GLY A 177 9.76 -1.75 30.39
C GLY A 177 8.31 -2.01 29.99
N GLY A 178 7.77 -1.38 28.94
CA GLY A 178 6.37 -1.58 28.53
C GLY A 178 5.71 -0.50 27.68
N TRP A 179 4.39 -0.60 27.59
CA TRP A 179 3.50 0.37 26.95
C TRP A 179 2.97 1.40 27.96
N GLY A 180 2.73 2.63 27.50
CA GLY A 180 2.28 3.74 28.34
C GLY A 180 0.78 3.71 28.65
N ASN A 181 -0.06 3.61 27.61
CA ASN A 181 -1.51 3.58 27.74
C ASN A 181 -2.12 2.77 26.58
N PRO A 182 -2.84 1.66 26.82
CA PRO A 182 -3.06 1.04 28.13
C PRO A 182 -1.76 0.50 28.74
N SER A 183 -1.50 0.83 30.01
CA SER A 183 -0.22 0.55 30.69
C SER A 183 0.02 -0.95 30.93
N VAL A 184 0.79 -1.61 30.07
CA VAL A 184 1.22 -3.02 30.22
C VAL A 184 2.74 -3.09 30.34
N GLY A 185 3.27 -3.73 31.39
CA GLY A 185 4.71 -3.85 31.62
C GLY A 185 5.22 -5.29 31.75
N ILE A 186 6.55 -5.44 31.85
CA ILE A 186 7.25 -6.75 32.00
C ILE A 186 6.60 -7.65 33.09
N SER A 187 6.17 -7.09 34.22
CA SER A 187 5.53 -7.86 35.29
C SER A 187 4.20 -8.50 34.87
N ASP A 188 3.46 -7.85 33.98
CA ASP A 188 2.17 -8.34 33.47
C ASP A 188 2.39 -9.46 32.46
N VAL A 189 3.42 -9.34 31.62
CA VAL A 189 3.86 -10.38 30.66
C VAL A 189 4.20 -11.69 31.40
N TYR A 190 4.98 -11.62 32.48
CA TYR A 190 5.24 -12.79 33.33
C TYR A 190 4.00 -13.30 34.08
N GLY A 191 2.98 -12.44 34.26
CA GLY A 191 1.67 -12.77 34.82
C GLY A 191 0.71 -13.49 33.86
N LEU A 192 0.98 -13.49 32.55
CA LEU A 192 0.09 -14.08 31.53
C LEU A 192 -0.19 -15.58 31.73
N THR A 193 -1.31 -16.03 31.19
CA THR A 193 -1.84 -17.40 31.22
C THR A 193 -2.18 -17.96 29.84
N ASN A 194 -1.71 -17.31 28.76
CA ASN A 194 -1.94 -17.66 27.36
C ASN A 194 -1.15 -18.92 26.87
N ASN A 195 -1.04 -19.94 27.70
CA ASN A 195 -0.34 -21.18 27.36
C ASN A 195 -0.95 -21.84 26.11
N GLY A 196 -0.10 -22.20 25.15
CA GLY A 196 -0.49 -22.74 23.85
C GLY A 196 -1.13 -21.76 22.86
N ARG A 197 -1.18 -20.45 23.19
CA ARG A 197 -1.80 -19.40 22.36
C ARG A 197 -0.89 -18.16 22.32
N TYR A 198 0.21 -18.29 21.58
CA TYR A 198 1.30 -17.33 21.54
C TYR A 198 1.12 -16.36 20.36
N PRO A 199 0.80 -15.08 20.59
CA PRO A 199 0.67 -14.09 19.51
C PRO A 199 2.03 -13.69 18.95
N LEU A 200 2.06 -13.14 17.73
CA LEU A 200 3.08 -12.14 17.36
C LEU A 200 2.77 -10.84 18.14
N VAL A 201 3.79 -10.14 18.63
CA VAL A 201 3.59 -8.78 19.15
C VAL A 201 4.29 -7.78 18.24
N ILE A 202 3.54 -6.84 17.70
CA ILE A 202 4.05 -5.66 16.99
C ILE A 202 3.86 -4.47 17.94
N SER A 203 4.91 -3.69 18.13
CA SER A 203 4.95 -2.59 19.08
C SER A 203 5.51 -1.33 18.41
N ASN A 204 4.59 -0.61 17.76
CA ASN A 204 4.80 0.69 17.15
C ASN A 204 4.89 1.76 18.27
N ALA A 205 6.00 1.69 18.99
CA ALA A 205 6.25 2.40 20.23
C ALA A 205 7.73 2.43 20.60
N CYS A 206 8.19 3.59 21.09
CA CYS A 206 9.56 3.84 21.53
C CYS A 206 10.14 2.78 22.47
N LEU A 207 11.38 2.37 22.22
CA LEU A 207 12.28 1.67 23.15
C LEU A 207 11.84 0.26 23.60
N THR A 208 10.70 -0.24 23.14
CA THR A 208 10.14 -1.53 23.59
C THR A 208 10.98 -2.75 23.17
N GLY A 209 11.79 -2.61 22.12
CA GLY A 209 12.79 -3.56 21.66
C GLY A 209 14.23 -3.23 22.09
N LYS A 210 14.43 -2.39 23.11
CA LYS A 210 15.76 -1.91 23.56
C LYS A 210 16.58 -2.98 24.32
N PHE A 211 17.07 -3.96 23.57
CA PHE A 211 17.79 -5.15 24.05
C PHE A 211 19.21 -4.87 24.60
N ASP A 212 19.70 -3.62 24.64
CA ASP A 212 20.93 -3.24 25.37
C ASP A 212 20.68 -2.90 26.86
N THR A 213 19.53 -3.32 27.39
CA THR A 213 19.18 -3.24 28.82
C THR A 213 19.15 -4.64 29.45
N PRO A 214 19.16 -4.79 30.79
CA PRO A 214 19.22 -6.12 31.42
C PRO A 214 18.04 -7.05 31.09
N GLU A 215 16.88 -6.47 30.79
CA GLU A 215 15.73 -7.13 30.15
C GLU A 215 14.77 -6.04 29.65
N CYS A 216 14.48 -6.02 28.35
CA CYS A 216 13.49 -5.11 27.77
C CYS A 216 12.10 -5.76 27.66
N PHE A 217 11.10 -4.97 27.28
CA PHE A 217 9.72 -5.45 27.15
C PHE A 217 9.58 -6.58 26.11
N GLY A 218 10.14 -6.41 24.91
CA GLY A 218 10.11 -7.42 23.87
C GLY A 218 10.82 -8.72 24.25
N GLU A 219 11.92 -8.60 25.00
CA GLU A 219 12.63 -9.74 25.57
C GLU A 219 11.77 -10.50 26.58
N ALA A 220 11.08 -9.82 27.50
CA ALA A 220 10.18 -10.47 28.43
C ALA A 220 9.06 -11.27 27.70
N TRP A 221 8.53 -10.74 26.59
CA TRP A 221 7.52 -11.43 25.78
C TRP A 221 8.02 -12.75 25.19
N ILE A 222 9.24 -12.79 24.65
CA ILE A 222 9.81 -14.03 24.10
C ILE A 222 10.35 -14.96 25.19
N ARG A 223 11.02 -14.43 26.22
CA ARG A 223 11.67 -15.20 27.31
C ARG A 223 10.69 -15.85 28.27
N ALA A 224 9.44 -15.40 28.35
CA ALA A 224 8.48 -15.94 29.30
C ALA A 224 8.08 -17.41 28.97
N PRO A 225 8.28 -18.36 29.90
CA PRO A 225 8.03 -19.78 29.63
C PRO A 225 6.53 -20.11 29.61
N GLN A 226 6.10 -20.84 28.57
CA GLN A 226 4.73 -21.32 28.37
C GLN A 226 3.67 -20.19 28.36
N LYS A 227 4.07 -18.98 27.97
CA LYS A 227 3.25 -17.76 27.87
C LYS A 227 3.95 -16.70 27.02
N GLY A 228 3.36 -15.52 26.91
CA GLY A 228 3.93 -14.43 26.13
C GLY A 228 3.83 -14.69 24.64
N ALA A 229 4.79 -14.20 23.86
CA ALA A 229 4.72 -14.14 22.41
C ALA A 229 5.50 -15.28 21.73
N ILE A 230 5.21 -15.51 20.45
CA ILE A 230 6.04 -16.36 19.56
C ILE A 230 7.25 -15.58 19.03
N ALA A 231 7.04 -14.30 18.73
CA ALA A 231 8.04 -13.32 18.32
C ALA A 231 7.55 -11.92 18.72
N PHE A 232 8.47 -10.95 18.78
CA PHE A 232 8.19 -9.54 19.09
C PHE A 232 8.92 -8.64 18.09
N ILE A 233 8.23 -7.63 17.57
CA ILE A 233 8.78 -6.60 16.70
C ILE A 233 8.59 -5.24 17.39
N GLY A 234 9.66 -4.44 17.49
CA GLY A 234 9.57 -3.09 18.04
C GLY A 234 10.91 -2.35 18.02
N GLY A 235 10.87 -1.07 18.42
CA GLY A 235 12.01 -0.15 18.35
C GLY A 235 13.09 -0.39 19.42
N SER A 236 14.36 -0.50 19.02
CA SER A 236 15.53 -0.40 19.91
C SER A 236 15.82 1.03 20.37
N ASN A 237 15.17 2.01 19.73
CA ASN A 237 15.18 3.44 20.06
C ASN A 237 13.76 4.02 19.99
N SER A 238 13.60 5.34 20.05
CA SER A 238 12.33 6.01 19.75
C SER A 238 11.84 5.70 18.33
N THR A 239 10.52 5.56 18.17
CA THR A 239 9.83 5.55 16.88
C THR A 239 8.98 6.82 16.73
N TYR A 240 8.48 7.09 15.53
CA TYR A 240 7.77 8.32 15.18
C TYR A 240 6.38 8.01 14.59
N TRP A 241 5.40 8.87 14.86
CA TRP A 241 4.01 8.64 14.48
C TRP A 241 3.80 8.43 12.97
N ASP A 242 4.33 9.34 12.13
CA ASP A 242 4.17 9.26 10.67
C ASP A 242 4.90 8.05 10.07
N GLY A 243 6.11 7.74 10.58
CA GLY A 243 6.89 6.58 10.16
C GLY A 243 6.24 5.26 10.57
N ASP A 244 5.67 5.17 11.77
CA ASP A 244 4.96 3.99 12.27
C ASP A 244 3.64 3.75 11.51
N ASP A 245 2.92 4.81 11.11
CA ASP A 245 1.73 4.71 10.24
C ASP A 245 2.06 4.10 8.86
N VAL A 246 3.14 4.60 8.22
CA VAL A 246 3.62 4.05 6.93
C VAL A 246 4.13 2.62 7.10
N TRP A 247 4.90 2.35 8.16
CA TRP A 247 5.49 1.04 8.43
C TRP A 247 4.41 -0.02 8.66
N GLU A 248 3.41 0.27 9.50
CA GLU A 248 2.34 -0.67 9.85
C GLU A 248 1.51 -1.05 8.62
N LYS A 249 0.96 -0.07 7.89
CA LYS A 249 0.15 -0.31 6.70
C LYS A 249 0.91 -1.22 5.73
N ARG A 250 2.16 -0.86 5.46
CA ARG A 250 3.02 -1.61 4.54
C ARG A 250 3.33 -3.03 5.02
N TRP A 251 3.51 -3.25 6.31
CA TRP A 251 3.78 -4.57 6.87
C TRP A 251 2.64 -5.54 6.53
N PHE A 252 1.38 -5.10 6.69
CA PHE A 252 0.21 -5.89 6.32
C PHE A 252 0.03 -6.02 4.80
N ASP A 253 0.28 -4.96 4.04
CA ASP A 253 0.23 -5.01 2.57
C ASP A 253 1.25 -6.01 1.99
N ALA A 254 2.44 -6.12 2.61
CA ALA A 254 3.44 -7.09 2.22
C ALA A 254 2.96 -8.53 2.44
N ILE A 255 2.33 -8.81 3.58
CA ILE A 255 1.80 -10.14 3.91
C ILE A 255 0.63 -10.56 3.02
N PHE A 256 -0.37 -9.67 2.84
CA PHE A 256 -1.63 -10.02 2.19
C PHE A 256 -1.69 -9.65 0.70
N GLY A 257 -1.05 -8.57 0.28
CA GLY A 257 -1.07 -8.08 -1.10
C GLY A 257 0.10 -8.55 -1.96
N GLU A 258 1.27 -8.81 -1.38
CA GLU A 258 2.51 -9.14 -2.12
C GLU A 258 3.07 -10.53 -1.86
N GLY A 259 2.43 -11.32 -1.00
CA GLY A 259 2.84 -12.71 -0.74
C GLY A 259 4.16 -12.85 0.02
N TYR A 260 4.61 -11.83 0.76
CA TYR A 260 5.65 -12.02 1.77
C TYR A 260 5.09 -12.87 2.89
N THR A 261 5.85 -13.86 3.36
CA THR A 261 5.34 -14.86 4.31
C THR A 261 6.02 -14.78 5.66
N SER A 262 7.32 -14.49 5.70
CA SER A 262 8.09 -14.38 6.93
C SER A 262 7.91 -13.02 7.62
N ILE A 263 7.90 -13.02 8.96
CA ILE A 263 7.79 -11.78 9.74
C ILE A 263 8.95 -10.80 9.46
N ALA A 264 10.17 -11.30 9.23
CA ALA A 264 11.31 -10.47 8.92
C ALA A 264 11.22 -9.85 7.51
N GLY A 265 10.65 -10.58 6.54
CA GLY A 265 10.39 -10.05 5.20
C GLY A 265 9.38 -8.90 5.23
N ALA A 266 8.30 -9.04 5.97
CA ALA A 266 7.32 -7.96 6.17
C ALA A 266 7.91 -6.77 6.95
N THR A 267 8.74 -7.01 7.98
CA THR A 267 9.49 -5.94 8.70
C THR A 267 10.40 -5.15 7.77
N TYR A 268 11.15 -5.83 6.89
CA TYR A 268 11.99 -5.18 5.89
C TYR A 268 11.16 -4.33 4.92
N LYS A 269 10.00 -4.83 4.47
CA LYS A 269 9.09 -4.09 3.58
C LYS A 269 8.51 -2.85 4.25
N GLY A 270 8.15 -2.92 5.54
CA GLY A 270 7.77 -1.76 6.35
C GLY A 270 8.87 -0.70 6.37
N GLY A 271 10.11 -1.09 6.70
CA GLY A 271 11.26 -0.18 6.71
C GLY A 271 11.55 0.44 5.33
N LEU A 272 11.42 -0.34 4.25
CA LEU A 272 11.59 0.14 2.89
C LEU A 272 10.50 1.16 2.47
N ALA A 273 9.26 1.03 2.93
CA ALA A 273 8.24 2.04 2.67
C ALA A 273 8.50 3.35 3.42
N VAL A 274 8.94 3.29 4.68
CA VAL A 274 9.40 4.51 5.38
C VAL A 274 10.56 5.15 4.63
N ASN A 275 11.52 4.35 4.13
CA ASN A 275 12.63 4.84 3.32
C ASN A 275 12.22 5.51 1.99
N LEU A 276 11.06 5.15 1.43
CA LEU A 276 10.52 5.77 0.21
C LEU A 276 9.62 6.98 0.50
N ALA A 277 8.83 6.93 1.56
CA ALA A 277 7.87 7.98 1.94
C ALA A 277 8.51 9.12 2.75
N ILE A 278 9.43 8.77 3.65
CA ILE A 278 10.13 9.67 4.58
C ILE A 278 11.65 9.36 4.53
N PRO A 279 12.36 9.71 3.44
CA PRO A 279 13.75 9.28 3.22
C PRO A 279 14.74 9.72 4.33
N ASP A 280 14.47 10.84 5.00
CA ASP A 280 15.28 11.33 6.12
C ASP A 280 15.20 10.41 7.37
N GLU A 281 14.19 9.55 7.45
CA GLU A 281 13.98 8.55 8.52
C GLU A 281 14.23 7.11 8.05
N GLY A 282 14.39 6.87 6.74
CA GLY A 282 14.48 5.55 6.13
C GLY A 282 15.56 4.63 6.70
N GLN A 283 16.81 5.11 6.71
CA GLN A 283 17.93 4.39 7.32
C GLN A 283 17.68 4.16 8.82
N TYR A 284 17.14 5.15 9.53
CA TYR A 284 16.88 5.06 10.96
C TYR A 284 15.84 3.97 11.27
N TYR A 285 14.76 3.86 10.50
CA TYR A 285 13.74 2.83 10.67
C TYR A 285 14.29 1.41 10.45
N LEU A 286 15.12 1.22 9.43
CA LEU A 286 15.82 -0.05 9.18
C LEU A 286 16.82 -0.40 10.30
N GLU A 287 17.42 0.61 10.95
CA GLU A 287 18.28 0.40 12.11
C GLU A 287 17.50 0.06 13.38
N VAL A 288 16.36 0.71 13.67
CA VAL A 288 15.71 0.63 14.99
C VAL A 288 14.62 -0.43 15.11
N TYR A 289 13.92 -0.82 14.04
CA TYR A 289 12.94 -1.92 14.12
C TYR A 289 13.66 -3.27 14.16
N GLN A 290 13.39 -4.06 15.20
CA GLN A 290 14.14 -5.30 15.50
C GLN A 290 13.21 -6.50 15.64
N ASN A 291 13.54 -7.60 14.94
CA ASN A 291 12.82 -8.88 15.03
C ASN A 291 13.38 -9.72 16.20
N LEU A 292 12.77 -9.61 17.38
CA LEU A 292 13.07 -10.46 18.53
C LEU A 292 12.27 -11.77 18.39
N GLY A 293 12.86 -12.76 17.73
CA GLY A 293 12.20 -14.01 17.36
C GLY A 293 12.93 -14.72 16.23
N ASP A 294 12.25 -15.71 15.64
CA ASP A 294 12.73 -16.43 14.48
C ASP A 294 12.39 -15.64 13.20
N PRO A 295 13.38 -15.20 12.39
CA PRO A 295 13.10 -14.38 11.22
C PRO A 295 12.41 -15.13 10.09
N SER A 296 12.51 -16.47 10.07
CA SER A 296 11.89 -17.33 9.05
C SER A 296 10.41 -17.63 9.34
N LEU A 297 9.96 -17.37 10.57
CA LEU A 297 8.59 -17.62 11.02
C LEU A 297 7.57 -16.92 10.11
N TYR A 298 6.68 -17.70 9.52
CA TYR A 298 5.41 -17.22 9.00
C TYR A 298 4.29 -17.45 10.02
N LEU A 299 3.32 -16.54 10.07
CA LEU A 299 2.16 -16.71 10.93
C LEU A 299 1.11 -17.61 10.28
N TYR A 300 0.26 -18.23 11.09
CA TYR A 300 -1.01 -18.76 10.61
C TYR A 300 -2.07 -17.68 10.70
N TRP A 301 -2.86 -17.52 9.64
CA TRP A 301 -3.93 -16.53 9.55
C TRP A 301 -5.29 -17.19 9.37
N GLY A 302 -6.28 -16.77 10.16
CA GLY A 302 -7.68 -17.16 9.96
C GLY A 302 -7.98 -18.62 10.32
N GLU A 303 -8.90 -19.23 9.58
CA GLU A 303 -9.19 -20.67 9.66
C GLU A 303 -8.28 -21.45 8.70
N THR A 304 -7.19 -22.03 9.24
CA THR A 304 -6.22 -22.75 8.42
C THR A 304 -6.81 -23.99 7.72
N THR A 305 -6.59 -24.13 6.42
CA THR A 305 -6.91 -25.33 5.65
C THR A 305 -5.86 -26.42 5.90
N PRO A 306 -6.21 -27.64 6.36
CA PRO A 306 -5.24 -28.71 6.53
C PRO A 306 -4.68 -29.21 5.20
N ILE A 307 -3.36 -29.27 5.09
CA ILE A 307 -2.70 -29.96 3.98
C ILE A 307 -2.86 -31.47 4.20
N ASN A 308 -3.30 -32.19 3.17
CA ASN A 308 -3.37 -33.65 3.18
C ASN A 308 -2.37 -34.17 2.15
N VAL A 309 -1.60 -35.17 2.55
CA VAL A 309 -0.70 -35.92 1.67
C VAL A 309 -1.24 -37.34 1.55
N ASP A 310 -1.45 -37.82 0.32
CA ASP A 310 -1.92 -39.19 0.08
C ASP A 310 -0.75 -40.13 -0.17
N LEU A 311 -0.64 -41.18 0.64
CA LEU A 311 0.34 -42.26 0.51
C LEU A 311 -0.36 -43.62 0.34
N SER A 312 -1.65 -43.62 -0.04
CA SER A 312 -2.49 -44.83 -0.12
C SER A 312 -2.00 -45.82 -1.18
N ASP A 313 -1.47 -45.33 -2.31
CA ASP A 313 -0.83 -46.16 -3.34
C ASP A 313 0.26 -47.07 -2.79
N TRP A 314 1.09 -46.56 -1.87
CA TRP A 314 2.13 -47.32 -1.19
C TRP A 314 1.66 -47.94 0.14
N SER A 315 0.36 -47.85 0.46
CA SER A 315 -0.24 -48.29 1.72
C SER A 315 0.40 -47.64 2.95
N GLY A 316 0.64 -46.33 2.90
CA GLY A 316 1.19 -45.54 4.01
C GLY A 316 2.67 -45.78 4.30
N HIS A 317 3.43 -46.24 3.31
CA HIS A 317 4.89 -46.37 3.37
C HIS A 317 5.54 -45.39 2.39
N LEU A 318 6.81 -45.08 2.59
CA LEU A 318 7.67 -44.45 1.58
C LEU A 318 8.58 -45.53 0.97
N PRO A 319 8.42 -45.93 -0.30
CA PRO A 319 9.29 -46.96 -0.90
C PRO A 319 10.77 -46.57 -0.89
N LEU A 320 11.68 -47.55 -0.77
CA LEU A 320 13.12 -47.34 -0.94
C LEU A 320 13.56 -47.56 -2.39
N GLY A 321 14.49 -46.72 -2.84
CA GLY A 321 15.20 -46.89 -4.10
C GLY A 321 14.45 -46.40 -5.34
N GLU A 322 13.36 -45.64 -5.19
CA GLU A 322 12.72 -44.93 -6.30
C GLU A 322 13.62 -43.81 -6.81
N ASP A 323 13.58 -43.54 -8.12
CA ASP A 323 14.31 -42.42 -8.74
C ASP A 323 13.63 -41.07 -8.48
N TYR A 324 12.34 -41.08 -8.14
CA TYR A 324 11.54 -39.93 -7.74
C TYR A 324 10.30 -40.39 -6.95
N TYR A 325 9.65 -39.47 -6.24
CA TYR A 325 8.39 -39.67 -5.57
C TYR A 325 7.36 -38.67 -6.09
N ASP A 326 6.37 -39.14 -6.87
CA ASP A 326 5.15 -38.38 -7.13
C ASP A 326 4.22 -38.56 -5.94
N ILE A 327 4.14 -37.53 -5.08
CA ILE A 327 3.33 -37.51 -3.87
C ILE A 327 2.10 -36.62 -4.12
N PRO A 328 0.87 -37.17 -4.14
CA PRO A 328 -0.34 -36.37 -4.22
C PRO A 328 -0.54 -35.51 -2.95
N VAL A 329 -0.86 -34.23 -3.14
CA VAL A 329 -1.05 -33.22 -2.10
C VAL A 329 -2.36 -32.47 -2.35
N SER A 330 -3.13 -32.18 -1.30
CA SER A 330 -4.39 -31.43 -1.42
C SER A 330 -4.24 -29.92 -1.66
N ALA A 331 -3.04 -29.43 -1.89
CA ALA A 331 -2.73 -28.02 -2.12
C ALA A 331 -1.52 -27.90 -3.06
N ASP A 332 -1.63 -27.03 -4.06
CA ASP A 332 -0.50 -26.55 -4.87
C ASP A 332 0.32 -25.52 -4.09
N ASP A 333 1.54 -25.21 -4.56
CA ASP A 333 2.57 -24.39 -3.90
C ASP A 333 2.92 -24.84 -2.46
N ALA A 334 2.62 -26.08 -2.09
CA ALA A 334 3.01 -26.65 -0.82
C ALA A 334 4.40 -27.28 -0.95
N LEU A 335 5.33 -26.85 -0.10
CA LEU A 335 6.65 -27.44 -0.02
C LEU A 335 6.54 -28.79 0.71
N VAL A 336 6.78 -29.88 -0.01
CA VAL A 336 6.82 -31.24 0.53
C VAL A 336 8.28 -31.67 0.68
N SER A 337 8.64 -32.14 1.86
CA SER A 337 9.99 -32.62 2.18
C SER A 337 9.93 -34.02 2.78
N LEU A 338 10.90 -34.85 2.40
CA LEU A 338 11.13 -36.18 2.93
C LEU A 338 12.39 -36.15 3.80
N TYR A 339 12.28 -36.55 5.07
CA TYR A 339 13.39 -36.58 6.02
C TYR A 339 13.59 -37.97 6.59
N ARG A 340 14.84 -38.33 6.88
CA ARG A 340 15.18 -39.57 7.58
C ARG A 340 16.45 -39.41 8.41
N ASP A 341 16.42 -39.94 9.63
CA ASP A 341 17.56 -39.97 10.55
C ASP A 341 18.24 -38.61 10.85
N GLY A 342 17.56 -37.49 10.53
CA GLY A 342 18.03 -36.11 10.68
C GLY A 342 18.43 -35.43 9.38
N GLU A 343 18.55 -36.18 8.28
CA GLU A 343 18.96 -35.72 6.95
C GLU A 343 17.75 -35.63 6.01
N GLN A 344 17.85 -34.77 4.99
CA GLN A 344 16.82 -34.59 3.98
C GLN A 344 17.03 -35.59 2.83
N ILE A 345 16.04 -36.45 2.57
CA ILE A 345 16.04 -37.33 1.39
C ILE A 345 15.82 -36.49 0.12
N GLY A 346 14.95 -35.48 0.18
CA GLY A 346 14.65 -34.56 -0.92
C GLY A 346 13.41 -33.72 -0.64
N SER A 347 13.16 -32.72 -1.47
CA SER A 347 11.95 -31.88 -1.41
C SER A 347 11.50 -31.35 -2.77
N ALA A 348 10.22 -31.00 -2.89
CA ALA A 348 9.67 -30.28 -4.04
C ALA A 348 8.47 -29.42 -3.64
N ILE A 349 8.20 -28.38 -4.42
CA ILE A 349 6.96 -27.61 -4.34
C ILE A 349 5.90 -28.32 -5.18
N SER A 350 4.68 -28.49 -4.64
CA SER A 350 3.58 -29.13 -5.37
C SER A 350 3.00 -28.27 -6.50
N SER A 351 2.61 -28.92 -7.60
CA SER A 351 1.94 -28.31 -8.74
C SER A 351 1.00 -29.33 -9.40
N GLY A 352 -0.21 -28.93 -9.77
CA GLY A 352 -1.24 -29.83 -10.30
C GLY A 352 -1.70 -30.91 -9.31
N GLY A 353 -1.57 -30.67 -8.01
CA GLY A 353 -1.89 -31.60 -6.93
C GLY A 353 -0.81 -32.65 -6.64
N ILE A 354 0.40 -32.52 -7.20
CA ILE A 354 1.51 -33.48 -7.01
C ILE A 354 2.80 -32.72 -6.64
N ALA A 355 3.53 -33.21 -5.64
CA ALA A 355 4.93 -32.86 -5.43
C ALA A 355 5.82 -33.96 -6.03
N HIS A 356 6.61 -33.62 -7.05
CA HIS A 356 7.56 -34.52 -7.71
C HIS A 356 8.94 -34.38 -7.07
N ILE A 357 9.29 -35.29 -6.16
CA ILE A 357 10.51 -35.20 -5.35
C ILE A 357 11.58 -36.14 -5.91
N VAL A 358 12.66 -35.58 -6.44
CA VAL A 358 13.88 -36.35 -6.75
C VAL A 358 14.72 -36.49 -5.47
N PRO A 359 15.15 -37.69 -5.06
CA PRO A 359 15.96 -37.88 -3.87
C PRO A 359 17.43 -37.45 -4.09
N GLU A 360 17.93 -36.60 -3.20
CA GLU A 360 19.32 -36.18 -3.10
C GLU A 360 20.24 -37.34 -2.69
N PHE A 361 19.72 -38.27 -1.89
CA PHE A 361 20.34 -39.57 -1.63
C PHE A 361 19.31 -40.68 -1.46
N ILE A 362 19.71 -41.91 -1.76
CA ILE A 362 18.88 -43.11 -1.60
C ILE A 362 19.34 -43.87 -0.34
N PRO A 363 18.51 -43.99 0.72
CA PRO A 363 18.84 -44.82 1.88
C PRO A 363 18.97 -46.29 1.46
N THR A 364 20.03 -46.98 1.92
CA THR A 364 20.32 -48.36 1.51
C THR A 364 19.66 -49.43 2.37
N GLU A 365 19.03 -49.05 3.48
CA GLU A 365 18.51 -49.98 4.49
C GLU A 365 17.09 -49.59 4.95
N PRO A 366 16.19 -50.55 5.22
CA PRO A 366 14.87 -50.33 5.84
C PRO A 366 14.88 -49.43 7.09
N GLY A 367 13.78 -48.74 7.37
CA GLY A 367 13.68 -47.82 8.50
C GLY A 367 12.39 -46.99 8.54
N SER A 368 12.52 -45.71 8.92
CA SER A 368 11.39 -44.77 8.98
C SER A 368 11.77 -43.42 8.40
N ALA A 369 10.83 -42.80 7.68
CA ALA A 369 10.95 -41.44 7.17
C ALA A 369 9.86 -40.54 7.77
N ILE A 370 10.07 -39.23 7.72
CA ILE A 370 9.08 -38.21 8.06
C ILE A 370 8.72 -37.48 6.77
N VAL A 371 7.43 -37.52 6.41
CA VAL A 371 6.87 -36.71 5.34
C VAL A 371 6.34 -35.43 5.96
N VAL A 372 6.81 -34.29 5.46
CA VAL A 372 6.35 -32.95 5.87
C VAL A 372 5.78 -32.25 4.66
N ALA A 373 4.62 -31.63 4.77
CA ALA A 373 4.12 -30.67 3.76
C ALA A 373 3.70 -29.36 4.44
N THR A 374 4.20 -28.25 3.91
CA THR A 374 4.04 -26.90 4.47
C THR A 374 3.67 -25.91 3.38
N LYS A 375 2.67 -25.07 3.63
CA LYS A 375 2.36 -23.87 2.84
C LYS A 375 2.13 -22.72 3.82
N PRO A 376 2.67 -21.51 3.60
CA PRO A 376 2.51 -20.41 4.55
C PRO A 376 1.07 -19.90 4.74
N ASN A 377 0.90 -19.08 5.77
CA ASN A 377 -0.30 -18.30 6.08
C ASN A 377 -1.59 -19.11 6.36
N PHE A 378 -2.29 -19.55 5.32
CA PHE A 378 -3.67 -20.06 5.44
C PHE A 378 -3.77 -21.59 5.54
N TYR A 379 -2.66 -22.28 5.77
CA TYR A 379 -2.60 -23.73 5.77
C TYR A 379 -1.96 -24.31 7.04
N SER A 380 -2.55 -25.38 7.57
CA SER A 380 -1.92 -26.15 8.65
C SER A 380 -1.09 -27.31 8.06
N PRO A 381 0.12 -27.54 8.59
CA PRO A 381 1.10 -28.45 8.00
C PRO A 381 0.71 -29.92 8.16
N PHE A 382 1.08 -30.73 7.17
CA PHE A 382 1.08 -32.18 7.30
C PHE A 382 2.43 -32.65 7.86
N ILE A 383 2.43 -33.48 8.91
CA ILE A 383 3.63 -34.11 9.46
C ILE A 383 3.30 -35.55 9.82
N LEU A 384 3.89 -36.53 9.13
CA LEU A 384 3.66 -37.95 9.39
C LEU A 384 4.96 -38.76 9.34
N THR A 385 5.20 -39.61 10.35
CA THR A 385 6.25 -40.63 10.30
C THR A 385 5.71 -41.91 9.67
N VAL A 386 6.38 -42.41 8.64
CA VAL A 386 6.01 -43.61 7.86
C VAL A 386 7.16 -44.63 7.81
N PRO A 387 6.89 -45.93 7.64
CA PRO A 387 7.92 -46.91 7.31
C PRO A 387 8.58 -46.58 5.97
N ASN A 388 9.88 -46.80 5.87
CA ASN A 388 10.67 -46.53 4.67
C ASN A 388 11.48 -47.77 4.28
N ASP A 389 10.88 -48.59 3.42
CA ASP A 389 11.28 -49.98 3.15
C ASP A 389 11.27 -50.29 1.64
N TYR A 390 12.03 -51.30 1.21
CA TYR A 390 11.93 -51.84 -0.16
C TYR A 390 10.57 -52.53 -0.35
N LEU A 391 9.77 -52.08 -1.32
CA LEU A 391 8.49 -52.70 -1.66
C LEU A 391 8.62 -53.82 -2.71
N SER A 392 9.72 -53.83 -3.46
CA SER A 392 10.11 -54.90 -4.37
C SER A 392 11.63 -54.89 -4.61
N ILE A 393 12.16 -56.00 -5.13
CA ILE A 393 13.47 -56.09 -5.77
C ILE A 393 13.18 -56.36 -7.25
N THR A 394 13.58 -55.43 -8.12
CA THR A 394 13.19 -55.45 -9.55
C THR A 394 14.42 -55.42 -10.47
N GLU A 395 14.41 -56.26 -11.49
CA GLU A 395 15.34 -56.23 -12.63
C GLU A 395 14.54 -56.15 -13.94
N TYR A 396 14.94 -55.29 -14.88
CA TYR A 396 14.29 -55.17 -16.20
C TYR A 396 15.29 -54.94 -17.34
N SER A 397 14.87 -55.25 -18.57
CA SER A 397 15.67 -55.07 -19.78
C SER A 397 14.76 -54.87 -21.00
N PRO A 398 15.07 -53.94 -21.92
CA PRO A 398 16.20 -53.00 -21.86
C PRO A 398 15.95 -51.87 -20.85
N GLU A 399 17.04 -51.26 -20.36
CA GLU A 399 17.00 -50.10 -19.44
C GLU A 399 16.48 -48.81 -20.11
N SER A 400 16.44 -48.76 -21.44
CA SER A 400 15.90 -47.64 -22.23
C SER A 400 15.24 -48.13 -23.51
N LEU A 401 14.23 -47.39 -23.98
CA LEU A 401 13.37 -47.80 -25.10
C LEU A 401 13.64 -46.96 -26.34
N ARG A 402 13.76 -47.62 -27.50
CA ARG A 402 14.06 -46.92 -28.75
C ARG A 402 12.78 -46.36 -29.38
N VAL A 403 12.83 -45.07 -29.72
CA VAL A 403 11.71 -44.34 -30.36
C VAL A 403 11.37 -44.91 -31.73
N GLY A 404 10.07 -45.09 -31.99
CA GLY A 404 9.49 -45.45 -33.29
C GLY A 404 9.70 -46.91 -33.72
N VAL A 405 10.07 -47.80 -32.80
CA VAL A 405 10.23 -49.24 -33.06
C VAL A 405 9.65 -50.07 -31.91
N ASP A 406 9.28 -51.31 -32.20
CA ASP A 406 8.88 -52.29 -31.21
C ASP A 406 10.10 -52.70 -30.37
N ASN A 407 10.03 -52.51 -29.05
CA ASN A 407 11.03 -52.94 -28.07
C ASN A 407 10.44 -54.10 -27.26
N ASP A 408 11.09 -55.26 -27.27
CA ASP A 408 10.72 -56.37 -26.39
C ASP A 408 11.27 -56.09 -24.98
N PHE A 409 10.38 -55.80 -24.04
CA PHE A 409 10.68 -55.45 -22.65
C PHE A 409 10.37 -56.63 -21.74
N GLU A 410 11.32 -57.01 -20.90
CA GLU A 410 11.25 -58.10 -19.91
C GLU A 410 11.51 -57.55 -18.51
N ILE A 411 10.76 -58.02 -17.51
CA ILE A 411 10.87 -57.57 -16.12
C ILE A 411 10.67 -58.74 -15.15
N THR A 412 11.43 -58.74 -14.06
CA THR A 412 11.26 -59.67 -12.93
C THR A 412 11.12 -58.88 -11.64
N ILE A 413 10.06 -59.14 -10.88
CA ILE A 413 9.72 -58.45 -9.63
C ILE A 413 9.64 -59.48 -8.49
N LEU A 414 10.55 -59.34 -7.52
CA LEU A 414 10.68 -60.22 -6.35
C LEU A 414 10.36 -59.46 -5.05
N ASP A 415 10.03 -60.20 -3.99
CA ASP A 415 10.00 -59.68 -2.62
C ASP A 415 11.38 -59.73 -1.93
N GLY A 416 11.44 -59.25 -0.68
CA GLY A 416 12.68 -59.24 0.11
C GLY A 416 13.27 -60.61 0.46
N ASP A 417 12.48 -61.69 0.33
CA ASP A 417 12.93 -63.08 0.50
C ASP A 417 13.30 -63.73 -0.86
N SER A 418 13.38 -62.93 -1.94
CA SER A 418 13.61 -63.36 -3.32
C SER A 418 12.51 -64.28 -3.89
N VAL A 419 11.27 -64.14 -3.42
CA VAL A 419 10.10 -64.84 -3.97
C VAL A 419 9.45 -63.98 -5.05
N GLY A 420 9.10 -64.57 -6.18
CA GLY A 420 8.44 -63.87 -7.27
C GLY A 420 7.03 -63.38 -6.89
N TYR A 421 6.74 -62.11 -7.17
CA TYR A 421 5.39 -61.57 -7.02
C TYR A 421 4.48 -62.07 -8.16
N ASP A 422 3.67 -63.08 -7.89
CA ASP A 422 2.63 -63.59 -8.82
C ASP A 422 1.53 -62.55 -9.05
N SER A 423 1.04 -62.45 -10.29
CA SER A 423 -0.14 -61.70 -10.69
C SER A 423 -0.08 -60.18 -10.41
N THR A 424 1.13 -59.61 -10.41
CA THR A 424 1.39 -58.16 -10.38
C THR A 424 1.10 -57.56 -11.74
N ILE A 425 0.34 -56.47 -11.77
CA ILE A 425 0.10 -55.69 -12.99
C ILE A 425 1.31 -54.79 -13.21
N VAL A 426 1.95 -54.87 -14.38
CA VAL A 426 3.05 -53.98 -14.78
C VAL A 426 2.57 -53.11 -15.93
N ILE A 427 2.77 -51.80 -15.82
CA ILE A 427 2.30 -50.79 -16.76
C ILE A 427 3.49 -49.97 -17.24
N ILE A 428 3.60 -49.73 -18.55
CA ILE A 428 4.49 -48.70 -19.09
C ILE A 428 3.62 -47.69 -19.84
N PHE A 429 3.64 -46.44 -19.41
CA PHE A 429 2.78 -45.39 -19.96
C PHE A 429 3.50 -44.04 -20.10
N GLY A 430 2.91 -43.15 -20.89
CA GLY A 430 3.42 -41.81 -21.16
C GLY A 430 2.82 -41.26 -22.44
N LEU A 431 3.48 -40.28 -23.06
CA LEU A 431 2.92 -39.61 -24.24
C LEU A 431 2.82 -40.57 -25.43
N GLY A 432 1.59 -41.03 -25.71
CA GLY A 432 1.31 -41.98 -26.79
C GLY A 432 1.59 -43.46 -26.47
N VAL A 433 1.84 -43.82 -25.21
CA VAL A 433 2.08 -45.21 -24.76
C VAL A 433 1.21 -45.53 -23.55
N ALA A 434 0.63 -46.73 -23.52
CA ALA A 434 -0.16 -47.25 -22.38
C ALA A 434 -0.20 -48.79 -22.42
N GLU A 435 0.97 -49.42 -22.36
CA GLU A 435 1.11 -50.88 -22.43
C GLU A 435 0.98 -51.52 -21.03
N THR A 436 0.49 -52.75 -20.96
CA THR A 436 0.24 -53.45 -19.69
C THR A 436 0.44 -54.96 -19.82
N THR A 437 1.08 -55.57 -18.81
CA THR A 437 1.28 -57.01 -18.71
C THR A 437 1.08 -57.47 -17.26
N ILE A 438 1.15 -58.79 -17.01
CA ILE A 438 0.97 -59.38 -15.68
C ILE A 438 2.07 -60.42 -15.42
N THR A 439 2.67 -60.39 -14.24
CA THR A 439 3.71 -61.35 -13.82
C THR A 439 3.17 -62.75 -13.58
N ASN A 440 4.02 -63.75 -13.82
CA ASN A 440 3.77 -65.14 -13.44
C ASN A 440 4.26 -65.45 -12.01
N SER A 441 4.16 -66.69 -11.57
CA SER A 441 4.58 -67.15 -10.23
C SER A 441 6.07 -67.02 -9.91
N ASP A 442 6.92 -66.80 -10.93
CA ASP A 442 8.35 -66.54 -10.76
C ASP A 442 8.65 -65.02 -10.70
N GLY A 443 7.61 -64.17 -10.69
CA GLY A 443 7.73 -62.71 -10.71
C GLY A 443 8.01 -62.12 -12.09
N TYR A 444 8.07 -62.96 -13.14
CA TYR A 444 8.47 -62.56 -14.50
C TYR A 444 7.29 -62.11 -15.35
N ALA A 445 7.46 -61.02 -16.10
CA ALA A 445 6.58 -60.61 -17.19
C ALA A 445 7.35 -60.08 -18.40
N SER A 446 6.65 -59.96 -19.52
CA SER A 446 7.18 -59.31 -20.74
C SER A 446 6.06 -58.59 -21.50
N MET A 447 6.43 -57.56 -22.27
CA MET A 447 5.56 -56.81 -23.18
C MET A 447 6.36 -56.25 -24.36
N THR A 448 5.67 -55.78 -25.40
CA THR A 448 6.31 -55.06 -26.50
C THR A 448 5.89 -53.59 -26.42
N VAL A 449 6.85 -52.66 -26.33
CA VAL A 449 6.59 -51.22 -26.18
C VAL A 449 7.17 -50.44 -27.37
N ASN A 450 6.37 -49.57 -27.98
CA ASN A 450 6.78 -48.73 -29.10
C ASN A 450 6.54 -47.24 -28.76
N PRO A 451 7.53 -46.54 -28.15
CA PRO A 451 7.41 -45.11 -27.87
C PRO A 451 7.38 -44.30 -29.17
N PRO A 452 6.30 -43.53 -29.46
CA PRO A 452 6.24 -42.71 -30.67
C PRO A 452 7.14 -41.47 -30.61
N TYR A 453 7.47 -41.00 -29.40
CA TYR A 453 8.21 -39.76 -29.14
C TYR A 453 9.42 -40.00 -28.22
N GLY A 454 10.44 -39.15 -28.35
CA GLY A 454 11.59 -39.10 -27.44
C GLY A 454 11.28 -38.22 -26.23
N ILE A 455 10.55 -38.78 -25.28
CA ILE A 455 10.32 -38.30 -23.92
C ILE A 455 10.37 -39.52 -23.00
N PRO A 456 10.80 -39.42 -21.74
CA PRO A 456 10.77 -40.56 -20.84
C PRO A 456 9.35 -41.12 -20.64
N LEU A 457 9.27 -42.41 -20.28
CA LEU A 457 8.03 -43.10 -19.95
C LEU A 457 8.03 -43.54 -18.49
N THR A 458 6.86 -43.66 -17.89
CA THR A 458 6.69 -44.16 -16.53
C THR A 458 6.46 -45.67 -16.53
N LEU A 459 7.24 -46.40 -15.74
CA LEU A 459 7.07 -47.81 -15.40
C LEU A 459 6.49 -47.93 -13.99
N GLU A 460 5.33 -48.57 -13.85
CA GLU A 460 4.75 -48.89 -12.56
C GLU A 460 4.44 -50.38 -12.41
N ALA A 461 4.46 -50.87 -11.17
CA ALA A 461 3.96 -52.20 -10.84
C ALA A 461 3.02 -52.18 -9.63
N TYR A 462 1.86 -52.84 -9.77
CA TYR A 462 0.83 -52.92 -8.75
C TYR A 462 0.58 -54.38 -8.36
N ASN A 463 0.87 -54.75 -7.11
CA ASN A 463 0.47 -56.05 -6.55
C ASN A 463 -0.73 -55.86 -5.61
N SER A 464 -1.81 -56.61 -5.87
CA SER A 464 -3.02 -56.59 -5.03
C SER A 464 -3.63 -55.19 -4.81
N GLY A 465 -3.38 -54.24 -5.72
CA GLY A 465 -3.81 -52.85 -5.64
C GLY A 465 -2.83 -51.87 -4.98
N ARG A 466 -1.69 -52.35 -4.45
CA ARG A 466 -0.60 -51.50 -3.93
C ARG A 466 0.46 -51.27 -5.00
N ARG A 467 0.88 -50.03 -5.22
CA ARG A 467 2.06 -49.68 -6.03
C ARG A 467 3.32 -50.13 -5.30
N ILE A 468 4.14 -50.97 -5.94
CA ILE A 468 5.37 -51.56 -5.38
C ILE A 468 6.64 -51.20 -6.18
N LEU A 469 6.48 -50.41 -7.23
CA LEU A 469 7.52 -49.90 -8.13
C LEU A 469 6.99 -48.67 -8.87
N SER A 470 7.77 -47.60 -8.95
CA SER A 470 7.64 -46.48 -9.90
C SER A 470 9.02 -46.08 -10.41
N ARG A 471 9.28 -46.17 -11.73
CA ARG A 471 10.57 -45.80 -12.34
C ARG A 471 10.35 -45.01 -13.61
N GLU A 472 11.33 -44.21 -13.97
CA GLU A 472 11.41 -43.60 -15.29
C GLU A 472 12.17 -44.54 -16.25
N ILE A 473 11.65 -44.73 -17.45
CA ILE A 473 12.34 -45.42 -18.55
C ILE A 473 12.67 -44.38 -19.62
N GLU A 474 13.95 -44.09 -19.73
CA GLU A 474 14.51 -43.21 -20.76
C GLU A 474 14.21 -43.70 -22.18
N THR A 475 13.94 -42.77 -23.09
CA THR A 475 13.77 -43.08 -24.51
C THR A 475 14.90 -42.50 -25.35
N TYR A 476 15.30 -43.23 -26.40
CA TYR A 476 16.45 -42.85 -27.22
C TYR A 476 16.25 -43.05 -28.71
N GLY A 477 17.07 -42.34 -29.50
CA GLY A 477 17.06 -42.43 -30.96
C GLY A 477 15.97 -41.62 -31.64
N GLY A 478 15.23 -40.79 -30.90
CA GLY A 478 14.41 -39.72 -31.46
C GLY A 478 15.28 -38.69 -32.19
N LEU A 479 14.73 -38.13 -33.27
CA LEU A 479 15.35 -37.06 -34.03
C LEU A 479 15.23 -35.72 -33.31
N ALA A 480 16.29 -34.91 -33.40
CA ALA A 480 16.28 -33.54 -32.91
C ALA A 480 15.59 -32.60 -33.92
N TRP A 481 14.93 -31.58 -33.38
CA TRP A 481 14.22 -30.48 -34.03
C TRP A 481 14.18 -29.31 -33.04
N SER A 482 13.87 -28.09 -33.50
CA SER A 482 13.90 -26.89 -32.66
C SER A 482 12.57 -26.15 -32.62
N LEU A 483 12.34 -25.46 -31.51
CA LEU A 483 11.41 -24.34 -31.41
C LEU A 483 12.15 -23.10 -31.94
N ASP A 484 11.75 -22.60 -33.10
CA ASP A 484 12.40 -21.49 -33.80
C ASP A 484 11.91 -20.13 -33.24
N SER A 485 10.68 -20.08 -32.73
CA SER A 485 10.14 -18.96 -31.96
C SER A 485 8.91 -19.39 -31.16
N ILE A 486 8.71 -18.79 -29.98
CA ILE A 486 7.46 -18.84 -29.22
C ILE A 486 7.19 -17.48 -28.58
N SER A 487 5.92 -17.11 -28.45
CA SER A 487 5.50 -15.88 -27.77
C SER A 487 4.06 -16.02 -27.26
N VAL A 488 3.82 -15.50 -26.06
CA VAL A 488 2.51 -15.51 -25.41
C VAL A 488 2.01 -14.09 -25.13
N SER A 489 0.70 -13.89 -25.17
CA SER A 489 0.06 -12.60 -24.90
C SER A 489 -1.41 -12.75 -24.51
N THR A 490 -1.95 -11.77 -23.80
CA THR A 490 -3.40 -11.58 -23.60
C THR A 490 -3.81 -10.26 -24.27
N PRO A 491 -4.16 -10.27 -25.58
CA PRO A 491 -4.24 -9.06 -26.38
C PRO A 491 -5.31 -8.05 -25.92
N SER A 492 -6.39 -8.52 -25.30
CA SER A 492 -7.52 -7.69 -24.86
C SER A 492 -7.15 -6.65 -23.80
N ILE A 493 -6.11 -6.91 -23.01
CA ILE A 493 -5.62 -6.05 -21.92
C ILE A 493 -4.20 -5.53 -22.18
N GLU A 494 -3.71 -5.64 -23.42
CA GLU A 494 -2.37 -5.23 -23.87
C GLU A 494 -1.17 -5.92 -23.18
N LEU A 495 -1.42 -7.05 -22.50
CA LEU A 495 -0.40 -7.86 -21.83
C LEU A 495 0.37 -8.73 -22.84
N ALA A 496 1.71 -8.72 -22.73
CA ALA A 496 2.62 -9.55 -23.51
C ALA A 496 3.62 -10.25 -22.59
N GLY A 497 4.02 -11.48 -22.93
CA GLY A 497 4.94 -12.30 -22.14
C GLY A 497 4.27 -13.21 -21.10
N SER A 498 2.99 -12.98 -20.79
CA SER A 498 2.18 -13.79 -19.86
C SER A 498 0.76 -14.01 -20.39
N LEU A 499 0.05 -14.98 -19.80
CA LEU A 499 -1.41 -15.10 -19.88
C LEU A 499 -2.06 -14.44 -18.66
N ALA A 500 -3.34 -14.06 -18.75
CA ALA A 500 -4.10 -13.53 -17.62
C ALA A 500 -5.36 -14.34 -17.31
N ILE A 501 -5.67 -14.48 -16.02
CA ILE A 501 -6.89 -15.15 -15.52
C ILE A 501 -8.13 -14.42 -16.06
N GLY A 502 -9.11 -15.17 -16.57
CA GLY A 502 -10.39 -14.63 -17.06
C GLY A 502 -10.37 -14.01 -18.46
N PHE A 503 -9.19 -13.85 -19.08
CA PHE A 503 -9.04 -13.30 -20.42
C PHE A 503 -8.56 -14.33 -21.44
N GLU A 504 -8.99 -14.22 -22.70
CA GLU A 504 -8.47 -15.05 -23.79
C GLU A 504 -7.02 -14.64 -24.09
N GLY A 505 -6.10 -15.60 -23.98
CA GLY A 505 -4.69 -15.44 -24.31
C GLY A 505 -4.26 -16.39 -25.43
N ASP A 506 -3.26 -15.94 -26.18
CA ASP A 506 -2.73 -16.60 -27.37
C ASP A 506 -1.28 -17.07 -27.13
N ILE A 507 -0.99 -18.32 -27.49
CA ILE A 507 0.37 -18.87 -27.59
C ILE A 507 0.68 -19.08 -29.07
N PHE A 508 1.57 -18.25 -29.62
CA PHE A 508 2.09 -18.35 -30.99
C PHE A 508 3.43 -19.10 -30.99
N PHE A 509 3.61 -20.04 -31.91
CA PHE A 509 4.85 -20.82 -32.03
C PHE A 509 5.23 -21.14 -33.48
N ALA A 510 6.52 -21.34 -33.72
CA ALA A 510 7.08 -21.90 -34.94
C ALA A 510 8.22 -22.87 -34.62
N LEU A 511 8.28 -23.99 -35.32
CA LEU A 511 9.26 -25.06 -35.16
C LEU A 511 9.97 -25.38 -36.48
N SER A 512 11.10 -26.07 -36.40
CA SER A 512 11.91 -26.43 -37.57
C SER A 512 11.27 -27.49 -38.47
N GLU A 513 10.25 -28.20 -38.00
CA GLU A 513 9.56 -29.29 -38.71
C GLU A 513 8.03 -29.08 -38.70
N SER A 514 7.35 -29.50 -39.77
CA SER A 514 5.88 -29.43 -39.90
C SER A 514 5.23 -30.78 -39.61
N GLY A 515 3.93 -30.83 -39.30
CA GLY A 515 3.24 -32.11 -39.06
C GLY A 515 3.57 -32.69 -37.69
N PHE A 516 3.11 -32.00 -36.65
CA PHE A 516 3.28 -32.32 -35.23
C PHE A 516 1.98 -32.09 -34.47
N ARG A 517 1.96 -32.45 -33.19
CA ARG A 517 0.85 -32.23 -32.27
C ARG A 517 1.30 -31.32 -31.13
N CYS A 518 0.47 -30.33 -30.81
CA CYS A 518 0.67 -29.45 -29.66
C CYS A 518 -0.29 -29.87 -28.55
N TYR A 519 0.24 -30.02 -27.34
CA TYR A 519 -0.51 -30.22 -26.12
C TYR A 519 -0.36 -28.99 -25.22
N VAL A 520 -1.44 -28.53 -24.59
CA VAL A 520 -1.40 -27.47 -23.57
C VAL A 520 -2.14 -27.95 -22.32
N PHE A 521 -1.52 -27.76 -21.16
CA PHE A 521 -2.10 -28.06 -19.85
C PHE A 521 -2.01 -26.80 -18.97
N ALA A 522 -3.13 -26.32 -18.45
CA ALA A 522 -3.21 -25.12 -17.62
C ALA A 522 -4.34 -25.29 -16.58
N GLY A 523 -3.98 -25.62 -15.35
CA GLY A 523 -4.95 -25.97 -14.31
C GLY A 523 -5.85 -27.13 -14.75
N SER A 524 -7.16 -26.88 -14.83
CA SER A 524 -8.14 -27.86 -15.33
C SER A 524 -8.26 -27.96 -16.86
N ILE A 525 -7.58 -27.08 -17.61
CA ILE A 525 -7.65 -27.01 -19.07
C ILE A 525 -6.62 -27.99 -19.68
N SER A 526 -7.08 -28.83 -20.60
CA SER A 526 -6.22 -29.66 -21.45
C SER A 526 -6.65 -29.52 -22.91
N ILE A 527 -5.69 -29.20 -23.78
CA ILE A 527 -5.86 -29.00 -25.22
C ILE A 527 -4.88 -29.94 -25.94
N ASP A 528 -5.35 -30.62 -26.98
CA ASP A 528 -4.55 -31.42 -27.92
C ASP A 528 -4.96 -30.98 -29.34
N THR A 529 -3.99 -30.58 -30.17
CA THR A 529 -4.27 -30.11 -31.54
C THR A 529 -3.14 -30.48 -32.50
N ASP A 530 -3.51 -31.09 -33.65
CA ASP A 530 -2.60 -31.42 -34.75
C ASP A 530 -2.36 -30.21 -35.67
N PHE A 531 -1.09 -29.93 -35.99
CA PHE A 531 -0.65 -28.89 -36.91
C PHE A 531 0.04 -29.48 -38.13
N SER A 532 -0.47 -29.19 -39.33
CA SER A 532 0.13 -29.66 -40.61
C SER A 532 1.33 -28.84 -41.06
N ASP A 533 1.31 -27.53 -40.76
CA ASP A 533 2.39 -26.59 -41.04
C ASP A 533 3.41 -26.58 -39.88
N ASN A 534 4.48 -25.79 -40.01
CA ASN A 534 5.54 -25.71 -39.00
C ASN A 534 5.31 -24.60 -37.95
N SER A 535 4.14 -23.95 -37.95
CA SER A 535 3.79 -22.87 -37.03
C SER A 535 2.30 -22.89 -36.71
N GLY A 536 1.92 -22.33 -35.56
CA GLY A 536 0.52 -22.30 -35.12
C GLY A 536 0.25 -21.30 -34.00
N THR A 537 -1.03 -21.24 -33.64
CA THR A 537 -1.54 -20.50 -32.48
C THR A 537 -2.47 -21.42 -31.71
N ILE A 538 -2.39 -21.40 -30.38
CA ILE A 538 -3.41 -21.94 -29.49
C ILE A 538 -3.95 -20.77 -28.66
N SER A 539 -5.28 -20.65 -28.60
CA SER A 539 -5.98 -19.59 -27.86
C SER A 539 -6.89 -20.22 -26.81
N PHE A 540 -6.86 -19.73 -25.57
CA PHE A 540 -7.74 -20.18 -24.49
C PHE A 540 -7.87 -19.13 -23.37
N THR A 541 -8.88 -19.29 -22.52
CA THR A 541 -9.10 -18.43 -21.34
C THR A 541 -8.74 -19.20 -20.06
N PRO A 542 -7.67 -18.83 -19.34
CA PRO A 542 -7.33 -19.45 -18.06
C PRO A 542 -8.36 -19.18 -16.96
N SER A 543 -8.60 -20.16 -16.09
CA SER A 543 -9.51 -20.08 -14.94
C SER A 543 -8.81 -19.79 -13.60
N ASP A 544 -7.50 -19.99 -13.55
CA ASP A 544 -6.68 -20.00 -12.33
C ASP A 544 -5.22 -19.64 -12.68
N GLY A 545 -4.40 -19.40 -11.66
CA GLY A 545 -3.01 -18.93 -11.81
C GLY A 545 -1.97 -20.02 -12.07
N ASN A 546 -2.38 -21.27 -12.32
CA ASN A 546 -1.41 -22.34 -12.61
C ASN A 546 -0.71 -22.09 -13.95
N PHE A 547 0.60 -22.37 -14.03
CA PHE A 547 1.37 -22.25 -15.26
C PHE A 547 0.75 -23.05 -16.42
N ALA A 548 0.83 -22.48 -17.63
CA ALA A 548 0.50 -23.19 -18.86
C ALA A 548 1.73 -23.98 -19.35
N ALA A 549 1.71 -25.30 -19.25
CA ALA A 549 2.70 -26.18 -19.85
C ALA A 549 2.34 -26.52 -21.29
N VAL A 550 3.27 -26.33 -22.22
CA VAL A 550 3.11 -26.54 -23.66
C VAL A 550 4.09 -27.62 -24.13
N MET A 551 3.61 -28.62 -24.87
CA MET A 551 4.44 -29.70 -25.41
C MET A 551 4.20 -29.94 -26.90
N PHE A 552 5.27 -29.99 -27.67
CA PHE A 552 5.26 -30.30 -29.10
C PHE A 552 5.79 -31.71 -29.34
N ALA A 553 4.97 -32.58 -29.92
CA ALA A 553 5.28 -33.99 -30.16
C ALA A 553 5.15 -34.37 -31.63
N LYS A 554 6.10 -35.16 -32.13
CA LYS A 554 6.16 -35.60 -33.53
C LYS A 554 6.73 -37.01 -33.62
N ASN A 555 6.04 -37.92 -34.30
CA ASN A 555 6.44 -39.33 -34.39
C ASN A 555 7.89 -39.48 -34.88
N GLY A 556 8.74 -40.14 -34.08
CA GLY A 556 10.17 -40.34 -34.36
C GLY A 556 11.09 -39.21 -33.91
N TYR A 557 10.58 -38.18 -33.24
CA TYR A 557 11.34 -37.01 -32.74
C TYR A 557 11.26 -36.93 -31.22
N ASN A 558 12.21 -36.22 -30.60
CA ASN A 558 12.14 -35.87 -29.18
C ASN A 558 10.93 -34.96 -28.90
N VAL A 559 10.45 -34.85 -27.66
CA VAL A 559 9.43 -33.83 -27.31
C VAL A 559 10.14 -32.50 -27.01
N ILE A 560 9.49 -31.39 -27.35
CA ILE A 560 9.91 -30.04 -26.94
C ILE A 560 8.86 -29.52 -25.96
N CYS A 561 9.29 -29.07 -24.78
CA CYS A 561 8.41 -28.55 -23.72
C CYS A 561 8.76 -27.10 -23.40
N ASP A 562 7.77 -26.31 -23.01
CA ASP A 562 7.92 -24.93 -22.52
C ASP A 562 6.82 -24.61 -21.49
N THR A 563 7.00 -23.57 -20.66
CA THR A 563 6.02 -23.16 -19.63
C THR A 563 5.83 -21.65 -19.58
N PHE A 564 4.58 -21.21 -19.38
CA PHE A 564 4.20 -19.80 -19.35
C PHE A 564 3.43 -19.43 -18.07
N PRO A 565 3.74 -18.30 -17.41
CA PRO A 565 3.00 -17.85 -16.24
C PRO A 565 1.58 -17.39 -16.61
N ILE A 566 0.64 -17.63 -15.69
CA ILE A 566 -0.71 -17.11 -15.74
C ILE A 566 -0.91 -16.22 -14.52
N ILE A 567 -1.23 -14.94 -14.74
CA ILE A 567 -1.27 -13.92 -13.67
C ILE A 567 -2.66 -13.33 -13.48
N LEU A 568 -2.94 -12.79 -12.29
CA LEU A 568 -3.95 -11.75 -12.13
C LEU A 568 -3.32 -10.45 -12.64
N ALA A 569 -3.71 -10.01 -13.83
CA ALA A 569 -3.14 -8.83 -14.45
C ALA A 569 -3.66 -7.54 -13.80
N THR A 570 -2.77 -6.57 -13.61
CA THR A 570 -3.06 -5.24 -13.06
C THR A 570 -2.60 -4.14 -14.02
N GLY A 571 -3.13 -2.93 -13.86
CA GLY A 571 -2.72 -1.75 -14.60
C GLY A 571 -3.17 -0.44 -13.96
N PRO A 572 -2.61 0.70 -14.39
CA PRO A 572 -2.94 2.00 -13.82
C PRO A 572 -4.28 2.55 -14.35
N PHE A 573 -4.94 3.39 -13.54
CA PHE A 573 -6.09 4.21 -13.96
C PHE A 573 -5.70 5.69 -14.01
N ASP A 574 -5.08 6.06 -15.13
CA ASP A 574 -4.68 7.42 -15.48
C ASP A 574 -5.17 7.81 -16.88
N GLY A 575 -5.21 9.10 -17.18
CA GLY A 575 -5.64 9.58 -18.48
C GLY A 575 -5.90 11.08 -18.54
N VAL A 576 -6.72 11.47 -19.52
CA VAL A 576 -7.16 12.85 -19.72
C VAL A 576 -8.64 12.93 -20.08
N VAL A 577 -9.33 13.90 -19.49
CA VAL A 577 -10.66 14.31 -19.90
C VAL A 577 -10.53 15.46 -20.90
N VAL A 578 -11.18 15.32 -22.06
CA VAL A 578 -11.19 16.27 -23.17
C VAL A 578 -12.62 16.71 -23.48
N ASP A 579 -12.79 17.73 -24.32
CA ASP A 579 -14.07 18.03 -24.94
C ASP A 579 -14.34 17.15 -26.19
N THR A 580 -15.56 17.16 -26.71
CA THR A 580 -15.92 16.45 -27.95
C THR A 580 -15.20 16.93 -29.23
N ALA A 581 -14.35 17.96 -29.16
CA ALA A 581 -13.45 18.37 -30.24
C ALA A 581 -12.01 17.86 -30.05
N GLY A 582 -11.71 17.14 -28.96
CA GLY A 582 -10.40 16.62 -28.61
C GLY A 582 -9.48 17.67 -27.97
N VAL A 583 -10.04 18.74 -27.40
CA VAL A 583 -9.30 19.77 -26.67
C VAL A 583 -9.29 19.42 -25.18
N PRO A 584 -8.14 19.40 -24.49
CA PRO A 584 -8.08 19.21 -23.04
C PRO A 584 -8.96 20.22 -22.30
N LEU A 585 -9.55 19.80 -21.17
CA LEU A 585 -10.38 20.70 -20.38
C LEU A 585 -9.55 21.87 -19.82
N THR A 586 -10.24 22.96 -19.45
CA THR A 586 -9.67 24.10 -18.71
C THR A 586 -10.30 24.24 -17.32
N VAL A 587 -10.89 23.16 -16.83
CA VAL A 587 -11.60 23.00 -15.57
C VAL A 587 -11.28 21.63 -14.99
N ARG A 588 -11.28 21.51 -13.66
CA ARG A 588 -11.03 20.24 -12.97
C ARG A 588 -12.27 19.34 -13.03
N PRO A 589 -12.24 18.18 -13.70
CA PRO A 589 -13.33 17.21 -13.63
C PRO A 589 -13.37 16.52 -12.26
N ASN A 590 -14.56 16.17 -11.76
CA ASN A 590 -14.70 15.13 -10.72
C ASN A 590 -14.93 13.80 -11.44
N LEU A 591 -14.22 12.76 -11.01
CA LEU A 591 -14.35 11.39 -11.50
C LEU A 591 -14.78 10.48 -10.34
N THR A 592 -15.77 9.64 -10.56
CA THR A 592 -16.18 8.55 -9.65
C THR A 592 -15.95 7.24 -10.38
N PHE A 593 -15.01 6.44 -9.87
CA PHE A 593 -14.60 5.16 -10.42
C PHE A 593 -15.36 4.03 -9.72
N VAL A 594 -16.00 3.16 -10.50
CA VAL A 594 -17.02 2.19 -10.07
C VAL A 594 -16.71 0.81 -10.63
N ASP A 595 -16.83 -0.23 -9.81
CA ASP A 595 -16.60 -1.61 -10.21
C ASP A 595 -17.75 -2.22 -11.05
N HIS A 596 -17.59 -3.49 -11.46
CA HIS A 596 -18.62 -4.22 -12.20
C HIS A 596 -19.87 -4.56 -11.38
N SER A 597 -19.81 -4.47 -10.04
CA SER A 597 -20.92 -4.74 -9.12
C SER A 597 -21.80 -3.50 -8.91
N GLY A 598 -21.24 -2.31 -9.16
CA GLY A 598 -21.87 -1.00 -8.98
C GLY A 598 -21.36 -0.25 -7.75
N ASP A 599 -20.34 -0.77 -7.05
CA ASP A 599 -19.76 -0.17 -5.87
C ASP A 599 -18.67 0.85 -6.25
N THR A 600 -18.63 1.97 -5.54
CA THR A 600 -17.67 3.05 -5.77
C THR A 600 -16.31 2.68 -5.18
N ILE A 601 -15.30 2.57 -6.03
CA ILE A 601 -13.90 2.33 -5.65
C ILE A 601 -13.27 3.63 -5.14
N SER A 602 -13.47 4.74 -5.85
CA SER A 602 -12.90 6.05 -5.48
C SER A 602 -13.66 7.20 -6.15
N SER A 603 -13.71 8.36 -5.48
CA SER A 603 -14.16 9.63 -6.06
C SER A 603 -13.08 10.68 -5.86
N PHE A 604 -12.61 11.30 -6.94
CA PHE A 604 -11.46 12.21 -6.93
C PHE A 604 -11.59 13.33 -7.98
N ARG A 605 -10.74 14.35 -7.90
CA ARG A 605 -10.66 15.43 -8.90
C ARG A 605 -9.42 15.27 -9.78
N GLY A 606 -9.61 15.42 -11.08
CA GLY A 606 -8.51 15.64 -12.03
C GLY A 606 -7.91 17.05 -11.89
N ASP A 607 -6.90 17.31 -12.72
CA ASP A 607 -6.19 18.58 -12.81
C ASP A 607 -6.86 19.57 -13.78
N TRP A 608 -6.33 20.79 -13.83
CA TRP A 608 -6.91 21.92 -14.58
C TRP A 608 -6.88 21.76 -16.10
N ASP A 609 -6.00 20.91 -16.62
CA ASP A 609 -5.92 20.50 -18.02
C ASP A 609 -6.76 19.25 -18.34
N GLY A 610 -7.52 18.75 -17.36
CA GLY A 610 -8.32 17.54 -17.45
C GLY A 610 -7.55 16.23 -17.25
N SER A 611 -6.22 16.26 -17.02
CA SER A 611 -5.46 15.06 -16.69
C SER A 611 -5.88 14.48 -15.33
N PHE A 612 -5.76 13.16 -15.16
CA PHE A 612 -6.10 12.49 -13.91
C PHE A 612 -5.25 11.22 -13.73
N ALA A 613 -5.01 10.83 -12.47
CA ALA A 613 -4.41 9.55 -12.11
C ALA A 613 -4.90 9.12 -10.73
N LEU A 614 -5.34 7.86 -10.62
CA LEU A 614 -5.60 7.21 -9.33
C LEU A 614 -4.33 6.44 -8.90
N PRO A 615 -3.77 6.67 -7.70
CA PRO A 615 -2.54 6.00 -7.28
C PRO A 615 -2.68 4.47 -7.16
N GLY A 616 -1.62 3.77 -7.54
CA GLY A 616 -1.53 2.30 -7.51
C GLY A 616 -1.90 1.64 -8.85
N GLU A 617 -1.94 0.31 -8.83
CA GLU A 617 -2.47 -0.49 -9.94
C GLU A 617 -3.75 -1.21 -9.51
N ILE A 618 -4.62 -1.45 -10.48
CA ILE A 618 -5.97 -1.99 -10.31
C ILE A 618 -6.06 -3.25 -11.19
N ALA A 619 -6.77 -4.28 -10.74
CA ALA A 619 -6.98 -5.47 -11.56
C ALA A 619 -7.58 -5.11 -12.92
N CYS A 620 -7.11 -5.76 -14.00
CA CYS A 620 -7.70 -5.59 -15.31
C CYS A 620 -9.10 -6.22 -15.33
N ASP A 621 -10.14 -5.41 -15.48
CA ASP A 621 -11.55 -5.81 -15.60
C ASP A 621 -12.36 -4.68 -16.27
N THR A 622 -13.65 -4.89 -16.49
CA THR A 622 -14.59 -3.88 -16.99
C THR A 622 -15.09 -3.00 -15.85
N TYR A 623 -14.77 -1.70 -15.91
CA TYR A 623 -15.17 -0.70 -14.93
C TYR A 623 -16.09 0.35 -15.54
N THR A 624 -16.71 1.16 -14.68
CA THR A 624 -17.39 2.39 -15.09
C THR A 624 -16.74 3.60 -14.43
N VAL A 625 -16.66 4.71 -15.15
CA VAL A 625 -16.33 6.03 -14.57
C VAL A 625 -17.43 7.03 -14.88
N ASP A 626 -17.96 7.66 -13.84
CA ASP A 626 -18.89 8.78 -13.93
C ASP A 626 -18.10 10.09 -13.82
N ILE A 627 -18.27 10.99 -14.79
CA ILE A 627 -17.48 12.23 -14.89
C ILE A 627 -18.41 13.43 -14.93
N SER A 628 -18.13 14.43 -14.08
CA SER A 628 -18.79 15.74 -14.05
C SER A 628 -17.77 16.87 -14.14
N ALA A 629 -18.06 17.92 -14.92
CA ALA A 629 -17.18 19.08 -15.06
C ALA A 629 -17.98 20.35 -15.35
N PHE A 630 -17.56 21.49 -14.77
CA PHE A 630 -18.26 22.75 -14.94
C PHE A 630 -18.33 23.18 -16.42
N GLY A 631 -19.56 23.36 -16.92
CA GLY A 631 -19.82 23.73 -18.31
C GLY A 631 -19.96 22.57 -19.29
N TYR A 632 -19.96 21.33 -18.80
CA TYR A 632 -20.11 20.11 -19.60
C TYR A 632 -21.31 19.28 -19.12
N TYR A 633 -21.79 18.36 -19.97
CA TYR A 633 -22.80 17.37 -19.56
C TYR A 633 -22.14 16.21 -18.83
N ASP A 634 -22.67 15.86 -17.65
CA ASP A 634 -22.27 14.66 -16.90
C ASP A 634 -22.38 13.42 -17.80
N THR A 635 -21.33 12.59 -17.80
CA THR A 635 -21.19 11.46 -18.73
C THR A 635 -20.59 10.25 -18.03
N SER A 636 -21.16 9.07 -18.26
CA SER A 636 -20.66 7.78 -17.76
C SER A 636 -19.98 6.99 -18.88
N TYR A 637 -18.82 6.42 -18.60
CA TYR A 637 -18.08 5.53 -19.51
C TYR A 637 -17.87 4.16 -18.90
N THR A 638 -18.31 3.11 -19.58
CA THR A 638 -17.89 1.74 -19.28
C THR A 638 -16.71 1.38 -20.18
N PHE A 639 -15.61 0.91 -19.60
CA PHE A 639 -14.36 0.61 -20.31
C PHE A 639 -13.65 -0.60 -19.70
N LEU A 640 -12.77 -1.23 -20.47
CA LEU A 640 -11.88 -2.29 -19.99
C LEU A 640 -10.59 -1.64 -19.50
N LEU A 641 -10.24 -1.87 -18.23
CA LEU A 641 -8.95 -1.46 -17.69
C LEU A 641 -7.87 -2.44 -18.19
N THR A 642 -6.80 -1.89 -18.77
CA THR A 642 -5.68 -2.63 -19.37
C THR A 642 -4.38 -2.37 -18.62
N THR A 643 -3.32 -3.11 -18.94
CA THR A 643 -2.00 -2.98 -18.28
C THR A 643 -1.23 -1.69 -18.65
N ARG A 644 -1.86 -0.68 -19.28
CA ARG A 644 -1.15 0.50 -19.84
C ARG A 644 -1.67 1.88 -19.44
N GLY A 645 -2.90 2.02 -18.93
CA GLY A 645 -3.46 3.32 -18.61
C GLY A 645 -3.69 4.23 -19.83
N GLY A 646 -3.61 5.55 -19.63
CA GLY A 646 -3.73 6.55 -20.70
C GLY A 646 -5.12 6.69 -21.33
N TYR A 647 -6.19 6.60 -20.54
CA TYR A 647 -7.57 6.69 -21.05
C TYR A 647 -7.94 8.12 -21.51
N GLU A 648 -8.75 8.23 -22.56
CA GLU A 648 -9.32 9.52 -23.02
C GLU A 648 -10.84 9.51 -22.88
N PHE A 649 -11.40 10.44 -22.12
CA PHE A 649 -12.85 10.58 -21.93
C PHE A 649 -13.33 11.95 -22.44
N ALA A 650 -14.38 11.98 -23.28
CA ALA A 650 -14.75 13.15 -24.07
C ALA A 650 -16.11 13.76 -23.66
N LEU A 651 -16.08 14.80 -22.82
CA LEU A 651 -17.30 15.46 -22.37
C LEU A 651 -17.89 16.39 -23.44
N THR A 652 -19.22 16.40 -23.55
CA THR A 652 -19.93 17.33 -24.45
C THR A 652 -20.08 18.70 -23.77
N PRO A 653 -19.57 19.80 -24.36
CA PRO A 653 -19.81 21.15 -23.84
C PRO A 653 -21.30 21.48 -23.80
N THR A 654 -21.74 22.13 -22.71
CA THR A 654 -23.07 22.75 -22.65
C THR A 654 -23.11 24.02 -23.51
N PRO A 655 -24.30 24.50 -23.93
CA PRO A 655 -24.43 25.79 -24.61
C PRO A 655 -23.81 26.93 -23.80
N ARG A 656 -23.10 27.84 -24.47
CA ARG A 656 -22.38 28.97 -23.86
C ARG A 656 -22.89 30.31 -24.41
N SER A 657 -22.70 31.37 -23.64
CA SER A 657 -23.04 32.76 -23.98
C SER A 657 -21.85 33.67 -23.72
N GLU A 658 -21.49 34.52 -24.67
CA GLU A 658 -20.57 35.63 -24.40
C GLU A 658 -21.24 36.64 -23.44
N ILE A 659 -20.64 36.87 -22.27
CA ILE A 659 -21.21 37.77 -21.25
C ILE A 659 -20.63 39.17 -21.39
N MET A 660 -21.50 40.13 -21.75
CA MET A 660 -21.16 41.53 -22.02
C MET A 660 -21.83 42.44 -20.99
N VAL A 661 -21.08 43.34 -20.36
CA VAL A 661 -21.56 44.12 -19.21
C VAL A 661 -21.29 45.60 -19.41
N HIS A 662 -22.37 46.38 -19.28
CA HIS A 662 -22.35 47.84 -19.38
C HIS A 662 -22.59 48.44 -17.99
N ILE A 663 -21.61 49.21 -17.49
CA ILE A 663 -21.58 49.78 -16.14
C ILE A 663 -21.59 51.30 -16.21
N LYS A 664 -22.52 51.92 -15.46
CA LYS A 664 -22.75 53.37 -15.48
C LYS A 664 -23.20 53.91 -14.14
N ASP A 665 -23.08 55.23 -13.94
CA ASP A 665 -23.67 55.93 -12.81
C ASP A 665 -25.17 56.20 -13.02
N ILE A 666 -25.85 56.70 -11.98
CA ILE A 666 -27.24 57.15 -12.02
C ILE A 666 -27.52 58.30 -12.99
N TYR A 667 -26.49 58.99 -13.48
CA TYR A 667 -26.58 60.07 -14.47
C TYR A 667 -26.37 59.55 -15.91
N GLY A 668 -25.98 58.29 -16.07
CA GLY A 668 -25.73 57.62 -17.34
C GLY A 668 -24.30 57.73 -17.87
N ASN A 669 -23.34 58.21 -17.07
CA ASN A 669 -21.92 58.22 -17.42
C ASN A 669 -21.33 56.81 -17.24
N PRO A 670 -20.47 56.32 -18.15
CA PRO A 670 -19.81 55.03 -17.98
C PRO A 670 -18.85 55.05 -16.77
N ILE A 671 -18.74 53.92 -16.07
CA ILE A 671 -17.84 53.75 -14.91
C ILE A 671 -16.89 52.58 -15.17
N SER A 672 -15.58 52.85 -15.13
CA SER A 672 -14.55 51.80 -15.02
C SER A 672 -14.61 51.16 -13.64
N ALA A 673 -14.60 49.83 -13.61
CA ALA A 673 -15.02 49.02 -12.48
C ALA A 673 -14.33 47.65 -12.51
N GLU A 674 -14.25 47.02 -11.35
CA GLU A 674 -13.96 45.59 -11.26
C GLU A 674 -15.25 44.80 -11.45
N VAL A 675 -15.22 43.75 -12.27
CA VAL A 675 -16.38 42.90 -12.55
C VAL A 675 -16.05 41.44 -12.33
N GLN A 676 -16.84 40.76 -11.50
CA GLN A 676 -16.70 39.35 -11.17
C GLN A 676 -17.99 38.60 -11.49
N LEU A 677 -17.86 37.46 -12.16
CA LEU A 677 -18.95 36.51 -12.42
C LEU A 677 -18.78 35.30 -11.52
N LEU A 678 -19.81 35.02 -10.72
CA LEU A 678 -19.85 33.87 -9.83
C LEU A 678 -21.04 32.99 -10.20
N THR A 679 -20.94 31.68 -9.97
CA THR A 679 -22.11 30.78 -10.00
C THR A 679 -23.14 31.24 -8.94
N ALA A 680 -24.44 31.10 -9.22
CA ALA A 680 -25.46 31.56 -8.28
C ALA A 680 -25.64 30.64 -7.06
N ASP A 681 -25.32 29.35 -7.22
CA ASP A 681 -25.45 28.28 -6.25
C ASP A 681 -24.17 28.09 -5.41
N THR A 682 -23.03 27.77 -6.02
CA THR A 682 -21.76 27.50 -5.30
C THR A 682 -20.97 28.77 -4.96
N ARG A 683 -21.28 29.91 -5.59
CA ARG A 683 -20.55 31.19 -5.48
C ARG A 683 -19.07 31.10 -5.90
N GLU A 684 -18.71 30.10 -6.69
CA GLU A 684 -17.38 29.98 -7.29
C GLU A 684 -17.16 31.07 -8.34
N LEU A 685 -15.98 31.70 -8.34
CA LEU A 685 -15.57 32.70 -9.33
C LEU A 685 -15.24 32.01 -10.66
N VAL A 686 -16.02 32.29 -11.70
CA VAL A 686 -15.92 31.64 -13.02
C VAL A 686 -15.62 32.62 -14.16
N GLY A 687 -15.57 33.92 -13.88
CA GLY A 687 -15.16 34.93 -14.85
C GLY A 687 -14.77 36.27 -14.22
N ILE A 688 -13.84 36.97 -14.86
CA ILE A 688 -13.42 38.34 -14.51
C ILE A 688 -13.62 39.22 -15.74
N GLY A 689 -14.14 40.44 -15.55
CA GLY A 689 -14.37 41.40 -16.62
C GLY A 689 -13.08 42.00 -17.15
N ASN A 690 -12.81 41.75 -18.43
CA ASN A 690 -11.84 42.53 -19.20
C ASN A 690 -12.51 43.81 -19.71
N GLU A 691 -12.04 44.98 -19.28
CA GLU A 691 -12.55 46.28 -19.75
C GLU A 691 -12.07 46.55 -21.18
N MET A 692 -13.00 46.66 -22.12
CA MET A 692 -12.69 46.92 -23.54
C MET A 692 -12.61 48.41 -23.84
N GLU A 693 -13.49 49.17 -23.21
CA GLU A 693 -13.55 50.63 -23.17
C GLU A 693 -14.30 51.04 -21.89
N ALA A 694 -14.17 52.30 -21.47
CA ALA A 694 -14.73 52.78 -20.20
C ALA A 694 -16.18 52.33 -19.97
N GLY A 695 -16.40 51.51 -18.94
CA GLY A 695 -17.72 50.99 -18.57
C GLY A 695 -18.23 49.78 -19.37
N ASN A 696 -17.49 49.24 -20.33
CA ASN A 696 -17.92 48.10 -21.16
C ASN A 696 -16.94 46.91 -21.01
N PHE A 697 -17.44 45.78 -20.52
CA PHE A 697 -16.65 44.61 -20.14
C PHE A 697 -17.10 43.34 -20.87
N SER A 698 -16.16 42.44 -21.17
CA SER A 698 -16.43 41.06 -21.60
C SER A 698 -15.92 40.07 -20.54
N LEU A 699 -16.71 39.02 -20.25
CA LEU A 699 -16.39 37.94 -19.31
C LEU A 699 -16.30 36.57 -20.00
N SER A 700 -15.95 36.58 -21.29
CA SER A 700 -15.82 35.42 -22.19
C SER A 700 -17.10 34.55 -22.32
N GLU A 701 -16.97 33.38 -22.95
CA GLU A 701 -18.08 32.45 -23.21
C GLU A 701 -18.37 31.53 -22.01
N GLN A 702 -19.49 31.79 -21.36
CA GLN A 702 -19.89 31.16 -20.10
C GLN A 702 -21.07 30.20 -20.31
N PRO A 703 -21.05 29.00 -19.71
CA PRO A 703 -22.15 28.02 -19.76
C PRO A 703 -23.55 28.58 -19.46
N PHE A 704 -24.61 27.90 -19.92
CA PHE A 704 -26.00 28.25 -19.59
C PHE A 704 -26.39 27.77 -18.17
N CYS A 705 -25.90 28.43 -17.12
CA CYS A 705 -26.41 28.28 -15.75
C CYS A 705 -26.82 29.64 -15.13
N GLU A 706 -27.34 29.65 -13.90
CA GLU A 706 -27.62 30.89 -13.19
C GLU A 706 -26.32 31.46 -12.59
N TYR A 707 -26.07 32.73 -12.88
CA TYR A 707 -24.91 33.47 -12.37
C TYR A 707 -25.34 34.63 -11.49
N SER A 708 -24.45 35.02 -10.58
CA SER A 708 -24.47 36.27 -9.86
C SER A 708 -23.27 37.11 -10.33
N ILE A 709 -23.54 38.27 -10.93
CA ILE A 709 -22.47 39.22 -11.30
C ILE A 709 -22.37 40.34 -10.27
N ILE A 710 -21.14 40.74 -9.96
CA ILE A 710 -20.83 41.84 -9.04
C ILE A 710 -19.90 42.83 -9.74
N ALA A 711 -20.28 44.10 -9.71
CA ALA A 711 -19.51 45.23 -10.24
C ALA A 711 -19.17 46.21 -9.12
N ARG A 712 -17.92 46.66 -9.01
CA ARG A 712 -17.46 47.58 -7.97
C ARG A 712 -16.59 48.71 -8.54
N SER A 713 -16.76 49.93 -8.05
CA SER A 713 -15.88 51.06 -8.38
C SER A 713 -15.81 52.06 -7.24
N ARG A 714 -14.65 52.72 -7.10
CA ARG A 714 -14.39 53.68 -6.01
C ARG A 714 -15.42 54.80 -6.01
N GLY A 715 -15.92 55.16 -4.83
CA GLY A 715 -17.00 56.12 -4.66
C GLY A 715 -18.41 55.62 -4.99
N TYR A 716 -18.60 54.34 -5.35
CA TYR A 716 -19.92 53.77 -5.65
C TYR A 716 -20.25 52.51 -4.84
N SER A 717 -21.55 52.19 -4.73
CA SER A 717 -22.06 50.99 -4.07
C SER A 717 -21.92 49.79 -5.00
N PRO A 718 -21.43 48.61 -4.53
CA PRO A 718 -21.36 47.40 -5.34
C PRO A 718 -22.67 47.03 -6.03
N GLY A 719 -22.69 47.09 -7.36
CA GLY A 719 -23.81 46.68 -8.19
C GLY A 719 -23.87 45.16 -8.32
N ARG A 720 -25.06 44.58 -8.17
CA ARG A 720 -25.29 43.13 -8.13
C ARG A 720 -26.46 42.75 -9.03
N MET A 721 -26.33 41.65 -9.75
CA MET A 721 -27.41 41.11 -10.59
C MET A 721 -27.31 39.59 -10.68
N ASN A 722 -28.41 38.88 -10.42
CA ASN A 722 -28.55 37.49 -10.84
C ASN A 722 -29.13 37.45 -12.25
N PHE A 723 -28.63 36.54 -13.09
CA PHE A 723 -29.15 36.32 -14.44
C PHE A 723 -28.88 34.88 -14.91
N THR A 724 -29.63 34.44 -15.92
CA THR A 724 -29.37 33.20 -16.66
C THR A 724 -29.17 33.57 -18.13
N PRO A 725 -28.08 33.15 -18.79
CA PRO A 725 -27.92 33.35 -20.22
C PRO A 725 -29.03 32.66 -21.02
N SER A 726 -29.38 33.21 -22.18
CA SER A 726 -30.48 32.70 -23.01
C SER A 726 -30.26 32.75 -24.53
N GLY A 727 -29.02 33.02 -24.95
CA GLY A 727 -28.59 33.06 -26.35
C GLY A 727 -27.09 33.33 -26.46
N ASP A 728 -26.58 33.40 -27.69
CA ASP A 728 -25.15 33.44 -28.01
C ASP A 728 -24.37 34.59 -27.32
N THR A 729 -25.02 35.73 -27.05
CA THR A 729 -24.45 36.83 -26.28
C THR A 729 -25.49 37.37 -25.28
N THR A 730 -25.10 37.56 -24.02
CA THR A 730 -25.95 38.11 -22.97
C THR A 730 -25.45 39.49 -22.54
N TYR A 731 -26.29 40.51 -22.73
CA TYR A 731 -25.97 41.91 -22.40
C TYR A 731 -26.58 42.33 -21.06
N LEU A 732 -25.73 42.64 -20.09
CA LEU A 732 -26.11 43.09 -18.76
C LEU A 732 -25.89 44.60 -18.61
N ASN A 733 -26.76 45.26 -17.87
CA ASN A 733 -26.68 46.70 -17.59
C ASN A 733 -26.70 46.90 -16.07
N ILE A 734 -25.57 47.28 -15.48
CA ILE A 734 -25.45 47.55 -14.05
C ILE A 734 -25.35 49.06 -13.87
N THR A 735 -26.18 49.61 -12.98
CA THR A 735 -26.09 51.02 -12.57
C THR A 735 -25.55 51.05 -11.15
N LEU A 736 -24.47 51.79 -10.93
CA LEU A 736 -23.88 51.96 -9.61
C LEU A 736 -24.36 53.29 -8.99
N GLU A 737 -24.80 53.22 -7.74
CA GLU A 737 -25.21 54.37 -6.93
C GLU A 737 -23.95 54.99 -6.28
N PRO A 738 -23.78 56.33 -6.26
CA PRO A 738 -22.67 56.95 -5.53
C PRO A 738 -22.79 56.73 -4.02
N ASN A 739 -21.69 56.42 -3.33
CA ASN A 739 -21.66 56.36 -1.87
C ASN A 739 -21.45 57.77 -1.28
N ASP A 740 -21.94 57.97 -0.06
CA ASP A 740 -21.54 59.14 0.76
C ASP A 740 -20.09 59.02 1.29
N TYR A 741 -19.57 57.78 1.45
CA TYR A 741 -18.18 57.48 1.84
C TYR A 741 -17.67 56.19 1.18
N ASP A 742 -16.36 56.04 0.97
CA ASP A 742 -15.75 54.84 0.39
C ASP A 742 -15.79 53.62 1.33
N ILE A 743 -15.53 53.82 2.63
CA ILE A 743 -15.26 52.76 3.61
C ILE A 743 -16.13 52.89 4.88
N LEU A 744 -16.63 51.77 5.41
CA LEU A 744 -17.25 51.70 6.73
C LEU A 744 -16.29 51.10 7.75
N LEU A 745 -16.00 51.86 8.81
CA LEU A 745 -15.22 51.43 9.98
C LEU A 745 -16.18 51.00 11.08
N ILE A 746 -16.15 49.72 11.46
CA ILE A 746 -16.95 49.15 12.54
C ILE A 746 -16.06 49.06 13.79
N ASP A 747 -16.34 49.88 14.79
CA ASP A 747 -15.75 49.80 16.13
C ASP A 747 -16.58 48.85 17.00
N LEU A 748 -16.08 47.64 17.27
CA LEU A 748 -16.77 46.67 18.11
C LEU A 748 -16.68 47.00 19.61
N THR A 749 -15.74 47.86 20.02
CA THR A 749 -15.50 48.23 21.44
C THR A 749 -16.24 49.50 21.87
N GLY A 750 -16.46 50.42 20.93
CA GLY A 750 -16.89 51.78 21.23
C GLY A 750 -15.84 52.64 21.95
N SER A 751 -14.59 52.17 22.06
CA SER A 751 -13.46 52.93 22.65
C SER A 751 -12.98 54.06 21.72
N GLY A 752 -13.21 53.92 20.41
CA GLY A 752 -12.86 54.88 19.38
C GLY A 752 -11.36 55.01 19.08
N TYR A 753 -10.46 54.29 19.78
CA TYR A 753 -9.02 54.55 19.67
C TYR A 753 -8.44 54.06 18.34
N SER A 754 -8.45 52.74 18.10
CA SER A 754 -8.00 52.15 16.83
C SER A 754 -8.73 52.72 15.63
N THR A 755 -10.06 52.81 15.68
CA THR A 755 -10.86 53.35 14.57
C THR A 755 -10.58 54.83 14.27
N THR A 756 -10.16 55.64 15.25
CA THR A 756 -9.69 57.02 14.98
C THR A 756 -8.34 57.05 14.25
N VAL A 757 -7.42 56.14 14.58
CA VAL A 757 -6.12 56.01 13.91
C VAL A 757 -6.32 55.53 12.47
N ILE A 758 -7.03 54.41 12.29
CA ILE A 758 -7.44 53.85 11.01
C ILE A 758 -8.14 54.92 10.15
N ARG A 759 -9.08 55.69 10.71
CA ARG A 759 -9.79 56.76 9.99
C ARG A 759 -8.85 57.85 9.47
N ARG A 760 -7.92 58.32 10.30
CA ARG A 760 -6.91 59.33 9.95
C ARG A 760 -6.02 58.85 8.81
N ASP A 761 -5.65 57.58 8.83
CA ASP A 761 -4.72 57.01 7.86
C ASP A 761 -5.43 56.80 6.51
N LEU A 762 -6.70 56.36 6.52
CA LEU A 762 -7.57 56.37 5.33
C LEU A 762 -7.76 57.78 4.73
N ASP A 763 -8.00 58.80 5.55
CA ASP A 763 -8.07 60.20 5.08
C ASP A 763 -6.74 60.64 4.43
N SER A 764 -5.60 60.20 4.96
CA SER A 764 -4.27 60.52 4.40
C SER A 764 -4.03 59.85 3.03
N LEU A 765 -4.60 58.66 2.82
CA LEU A 765 -4.62 57.93 1.56
C LEU A 765 -5.69 58.46 0.58
N GLY A 766 -6.55 59.39 1.02
CA GLY A 766 -7.61 59.98 0.21
C GLY A 766 -8.89 59.14 0.12
N TYR A 767 -9.09 58.19 1.04
CA TYR A 767 -10.37 57.50 1.19
C TYR A 767 -11.29 58.24 2.13
N THR A 768 -12.53 58.42 1.70
CA THR A 768 -13.60 58.86 2.57
C THR A 768 -14.10 57.67 3.38
N ALA A 769 -14.31 57.84 4.68
CA ALA A 769 -14.83 56.77 5.53
C ALA A 769 -15.76 57.32 6.62
N THR A 770 -16.61 56.45 7.13
CA THR A 770 -17.45 56.73 8.30
C THR A 770 -17.24 55.67 9.37
N THR A 771 -17.45 56.02 10.64
CA THR A 771 -17.23 55.13 11.79
C THR A 771 -18.55 54.88 12.50
N THR A 772 -18.85 53.61 12.77
CA THR A 772 -20.01 53.17 13.56
C THR A 772 -19.55 52.35 14.76
N SER A 773 -20.17 52.57 15.93
CA SER A 773 -20.05 51.71 17.11
C SER A 773 -21.25 50.77 17.30
N SER A 774 -22.26 50.88 16.43
CA SER A 774 -23.30 49.86 16.27
C SER A 774 -22.91 48.94 15.11
N PHE A 775 -23.00 47.62 15.35
CA PHE A 775 -22.79 46.63 14.30
C PHE A 775 -23.87 46.80 13.21
N PRO A 776 -23.48 47.05 11.95
CA PRO A 776 -24.42 47.32 10.86
C PRO A 776 -25.09 46.05 10.34
N ASP A 777 -26.26 46.21 9.71
CA ASP A 777 -26.85 45.14 8.91
C ASP A 777 -26.09 45.01 7.57
N THR A 778 -26.11 43.82 6.95
CA THR A 778 -25.39 43.60 5.67
C THR A 778 -25.87 44.53 4.55
N SER A 779 -27.13 44.97 4.56
CA SER A 779 -27.66 45.98 3.64
C SER A 779 -26.99 47.34 3.78
N GLU A 780 -26.56 47.72 4.99
CA GLU A 780 -25.80 48.95 5.23
C GLU A 780 -24.33 48.76 4.81
N MET A 781 -23.75 47.59 5.05
CA MET A 781 -22.40 47.24 4.58
C MET A 781 -22.28 47.27 3.05
N TRP A 782 -23.36 47.00 2.30
CA TRP A 782 -23.36 47.12 0.83
C TRP A 782 -23.38 48.56 0.30
N LEU A 783 -23.48 49.58 1.16
CA LEU A 783 -23.39 51.00 0.78
C LEU A 783 -21.94 51.54 0.76
N TYR A 784 -20.95 50.66 0.88
CA TYR A 784 -19.53 50.99 0.93
C TYR A 784 -18.73 50.04 0.02
N ASN A 785 -17.54 50.47 -0.40
CA ASN A 785 -16.64 49.64 -1.22
C ASN A 785 -15.90 48.58 -0.40
N MET A 786 -15.71 48.83 0.90
CA MET A 786 -14.97 47.99 1.82
C MET A 786 -15.42 48.27 3.26
N ILE A 787 -15.39 47.22 4.07
CA ILE A 787 -15.63 47.25 5.51
C ILE A 787 -14.30 47.00 6.22
N VAL A 788 -14.04 47.74 7.30
CA VAL A 788 -12.96 47.42 8.25
C VAL A 788 -13.60 47.19 9.60
N VAL A 789 -13.29 46.06 10.22
CA VAL A 789 -13.77 45.65 11.54
C VAL A 789 -12.62 45.75 12.53
N SER A 790 -12.81 46.50 13.61
CA SER A 790 -11.79 46.80 14.62
C SER A 790 -12.33 46.47 16.00
N ALA A 791 -11.53 45.79 16.82
CA ALA A 791 -11.93 45.36 18.17
C ALA A 791 -10.91 45.64 19.28
N ALA A 792 -9.74 46.20 18.98
CA ALA A 792 -8.71 46.55 19.97
C ALA A 792 -8.42 45.42 21.00
N ASP A 793 -7.91 45.79 22.17
CA ASP A 793 -7.34 44.89 23.19
C ASP A 793 -8.36 43.96 23.93
N GLU A 794 -9.64 43.86 23.50
CA GLU A 794 -10.68 43.06 24.20
C GLU A 794 -11.34 41.97 23.32
N SER A 795 -10.89 40.73 23.53
CA SER A 795 -11.33 39.51 22.80
C SER A 795 -12.83 39.15 22.89
N ASP A 796 -13.61 39.82 23.75
CA ASP A 796 -15.03 39.51 24.00
C ASP A 796 -16.02 40.23 23.03
N ALA A 797 -15.53 41.05 22.10
CA ALA A 797 -16.38 41.98 21.35
C ALA A 797 -17.14 41.38 20.14
N ALA A 798 -16.70 40.24 19.59
CA ALA A 798 -17.30 39.61 18.41
C ALA A 798 -18.10 38.34 18.75
N THR A 799 -19.43 38.43 18.69
CA THR A 799 -20.29 37.25 18.89
C THR A 799 -20.37 36.40 17.63
N THR A 800 -20.59 35.09 17.76
CA THR A 800 -20.77 34.15 16.62
C THR A 800 -21.79 34.66 15.60
N SER A 801 -22.87 35.31 16.04
CA SER A 801 -23.87 35.90 15.14
C SER A 801 -23.34 37.08 14.31
N ARG A 802 -22.43 37.90 14.88
CA ARG A 802 -21.77 38.99 14.14
C ARG A 802 -20.78 38.41 13.14
N LEU A 803 -19.95 37.47 13.59
CA LEU A 803 -18.98 36.79 12.75
C LEU A 803 -19.67 36.09 11.58
N GLN A 804 -20.73 35.28 11.81
CA GLN A 804 -21.50 34.65 10.73
C GLN A 804 -22.06 35.67 9.73
N THR A 805 -22.51 36.84 10.20
CA THR A 805 -22.99 37.93 9.33
C THR A 805 -21.86 38.49 8.45
N LEU A 806 -20.63 38.54 8.95
CA LEU A 806 -19.44 38.87 8.17
C LEU A 806 -19.06 37.75 7.19
N LEU A 807 -19.16 36.48 7.57
CA LEU A 807 -18.93 35.33 6.67
C LEU A 807 -19.90 35.34 5.49
N ASP A 808 -21.19 35.51 5.78
CA ASP A 808 -22.25 35.56 4.78
C ASP A 808 -22.07 36.76 3.85
N TYR A 809 -21.67 37.93 4.38
CA TYR A 809 -21.29 39.09 3.58
C TYR A 809 -20.07 38.79 2.69
N HIS A 810 -19.01 38.18 3.23
CA HIS A 810 -17.79 37.85 2.50
C HIS A 810 -18.04 36.84 1.38
N ARG A 811 -18.69 35.70 1.67
CA ARG A 811 -19.11 34.68 0.70
C ARG A 811 -20.05 35.23 -0.38
N CYS A 812 -20.80 36.29 -0.07
CA CYS A 812 -21.53 37.07 -1.06
C CYS A 812 -20.66 38.05 -1.87
N GLY A 813 -19.33 37.92 -1.87
CA GLY A 813 -18.38 38.83 -2.52
C GLY A 813 -18.14 40.13 -1.75
N GLY A 814 -18.10 40.06 -0.43
CA GLY A 814 -17.92 41.20 0.47
C GLY A 814 -16.46 41.48 0.77
N ARG A 815 -16.08 42.76 0.81
CA ARG A 815 -14.71 43.18 1.16
C ARG A 815 -14.64 43.55 2.62
N ILE A 816 -13.92 42.77 3.40
CA ILE A 816 -13.72 42.95 4.83
C ILE A 816 -12.22 42.95 5.12
N ILE A 817 -11.78 43.85 5.97
CA ILE A 817 -10.49 43.80 6.66
C ILE A 817 -10.78 43.69 8.15
N PHE A 818 -10.06 42.82 8.85
CA PHE A 818 -10.09 42.72 10.32
C PHE A 818 -8.82 43.39 10.89
N GLU A 819 -8.97 44.12 11.99
CA GLU A 819 -7.89 44.62 12.83
C GLU A 819 -7.92 43.83 14.16
N GLY A 820 -6.86 43.04 14.39
CA GLY A 820 -6.74 42.04 15.46
C GLY A 820 -7.05 40.62 14.97
N GLY A 821 -6.07 39.70 15.03
CA GLY A 821 -6.21 38.32 14.56
C GLY A 821 -7.21 37.47 15.35
N ASP A 822 -7.37 37.77 16.64
CA ASP A 822 -8.33 37.09 17.54
C ASP A 822 -9.78 37.13 17.03
N LEU A 823 -10.14 38.10 16.17
CA LEU A 823 -11.49 38.23 15.60
C LEU A 823 -11.86 37.13 14.60
N ALA A 824 -10.88 36.47 13.99
CA ALA A 824 -11.12 35.38 13.04
C ALA A 824 -11.38 34.02 13.74
N TYR A 825 -11.20 33.94 15.05
CA TYR A 825 -11.28 32.67 15.79
C TYR A 825 -12.32 32.73 16.91
N GLN A 826 -13.21 31.75 16.97
CA GLN A 826 -14.13 31.65 18.11
C GLN A 826 -13.41 31.01 19.30
N VAL A 827 -13.25 31.75 20.40
CA VAL A 827 -12.81 31.19 21.68
C VAL A 827 -13.91 30.28 22.24
N ILE A 828 -13.66 28.97 22.29
CA ILE A 828 -14.55 28.03 22.98
C ILE A 828 -14.19 27.91 24.46
N ALA A 829 -15.16 27.50 25.30
CA ALA A 829 -15.19 27.71 26.76
C ALA A 829 -14.05 27.05 27.60
N HIS A 830 -13.04 26.46 26.95
CA HIS A 830 -11.87 25.83 27.58
C HIS A 830 -10.52 26.34 27.03
N GLY A 831 -10.50 27.44 26.26
CA GLY A 831 -9.27 28.08 25.77
C GLY A 831 -8.71 27.46 24.47
N GLY A 832 -9.52 26.67 23.77
CA GLY A 832 -9.27 26.31 22.37
C GLY A 832 -9.91 27.33 21.42
N PHE A 833 -9.46 27.32 20.17
CA PHE A 833 -9.98 28.16 19.09
C PHE A 833 -10.73 27.29 18.07
N SER A 834 -11.97 27.64 17.73
CA SER A 834 -12.70 27.02 16.61
C SER A 834 -12.40 27.78 15.32
N PRO A 835 -11.93 27.11 14.25
CA PRO A 835 -11.50 27.76 13.00
C PRO A 835 -12.67 28.04 12.02
N GLU A 836 -13.84 28.46 12.51
CA GLU A 836 -15.07 28.63 11.69
C GLU A 836 -14.91 29.61 10.49
N PHE A 837 -13.86 30.43 10.48
CA PHE A 837 -13.55 31.43 9.45
C PHE A 837 -12.26 31.13 8.68
N ALA A 838 -11.54 30.08 9.05
CA ALA A 838 -10.12 29.93 8.75
C ALA A 838 -9.81 29.46 7.31
N GLU A 839 -10.74 28.74 6.69
CA GLU A 839 -10.54 28.16 5.35
C GLU A 839 -10.87 29.15 4.22
N ASP A 840 -11.66 30.19 4.52
CA ASP A 840 -12.18 31.17 3.54
C ASP A 840 -11.50 32.56 3.62
N LEU A 841 -10.61 32.81 4.58
CA LEU A 841 -10.00 34.13 4.82
C LEU A 841 -8.47 34.14 4.64
N PHE A 842 -7.93 35.28 4.21
CA PHE A 842 -6.49 35.45 3.99
C PHE A 842 -5.72 35.30 5.31
N HIS A 843 -4.82 34.32 5.36
CA HIS A 843 -4.26 33.74 6.57
C HIS A 843 -2.73 33.80 6.67
N LEU A 844 -2.23 33.44 7.85
CA LEU A 844 -1.24 34.28 8.49
C LEU A 844 -0.56 33.49 9.69
N SER A 845 0.78 33.52 9.92
CA SER A 845 1.46 33.36 11.25
C SER A 845 2.62 34.40 11.58
N SER A 846 2.68 34.96 12.81
CA SER A 846 3.65 35.92 13.42
C SER A 846 3.53 37.47 13.29
N TYR A 847 3.24 38.14 14.42
CA TYR A 847 3.74 39.48 14.83
C TYR A 847 4.25 39.39 16.29
N GLU A 848 5.47 39.87 16.61
CA GLU A 848 6.16 39.45 17.86
C GLU A 848 5.67 40.08 19.19
N SER A 849 4.84 41.14 19.19
CA SER A 849 4.13 41.56 20.41
C SER A 849 3.01 42.58 20.17
N ASP A 850 1.88 42.38 20.85
CA ASP A 850 0.83 43.38 21.02
C ASP A 850 1.25 44.46 22.05
N VAL A 851 2.07 45.42 21.61
CA VAL A 851 2.49 46.57 22.42
C VAL A 851 2.45 47.85 21.60
N VAL A 852 1.61 48.80 22.05
CA VAL A 852 1.56 50.17 21.53
C VAL A 852 2.93 50.85 21.67
N GLY A 853 3.74 50.76 20.62
CA GLY A 853 5.08 51.34 20.61
C GLY A 853 6.00 50.86 19.49
N ASP A 854 5.81 49.66 18.93
CA ASP A 854 6.78 49.11 17.98
C ASP A 854 6.48 49.44 16.50
N SER A 855 7.37 50.23 15.92
CA SER A 855 7.76 50.24 14.49
C SER A 855 6.69 50.19 13.38
N GLY A 856 5.52 50.84 13.57
CA GLY A 856 4.51 51.03 12.51
C GLY A 856 5.02 51.81 11.26
N LEU A 857 4.48 51.47 10.09
CA LEU A 857 4.91 51.98 8.76
C LEU A 857 4.29 53.34 8.38
N VAL A 858 5.05 54.17 7.65
CA VAL A 858 4.72 55.58 7.35
C VAL A 858 4.53 55.83 5.85
N VAL A 859 3.52 56.65 5.49
CA VAL A 859 3.10 56.95 4.10
C VAL A 859 3.75 58.23 3.54
N THR A 860 4.02 58.27 2.23
CA THR A 860 4.45 59.47 1.48
C THR A 860 3.61 59.72 0.22
N SER A 861 3.67 60.94 -0.32
CA SER A 861 2.61 61.55 -1.14
C SER A 861 2.70 61.28 -2.66
N GLN A 862 2.72 60.02 -3.12
CA GLN A 862 2.92 59.74 -4.56
C GLN A 862 2.10 58.59 -5.19
N GLY A 863 1.07 58.06 -4.52
CA GLY A 863 0.26 56.92 -5.01
C GLY A 863 -1.26 57.15 -5.09
N GLN A 864 -1.73 58.35 -5.46
CA GLN A 864 -3.18 58.68 -5.36
C GLN A 864 -4.09 58.07 -6.44
N ASP A 865 -3.55 57.60 -7.58
CA ASP A 865 -4.32 57.36 -8.81
C ASP A 865 -4.26 55.93 -9.39
N SER A 866 -3.67 54.94 -8.69
CA SER A 866 -3.44 53.59 -9.25
C SER A 866 -3.91 52.45 -8.33
N ILE A 867 -5.11 51.92 -8.60
CA ILE A 867 -5.51 50.55 -8.19
C ILE A 867 -6.19 49.87 -9.37
N THR A 868 -5.45 48.94 -9.97
CA THR A 868 -5.91 47.97 -10.95
C THR A 868 -5.37 46.62 -10.50
N PHE A 869 -6.14 45.54 -10.59
CA PHE A 869 -5.69 44.20 -10.21
C PHE A 869 -5.85 43.23 -11.39
N TYR A 870 -4.74 42.58 -11.76
CA TYR A 870 -4.67 41.46 -12.70
C TYR A 870 -4.64 40.11 -11.95
N ASN A 871 -4.90 39.02 -12.66
CA ASN A 871 -4.66 37.63 -12.23
C ASN A 871 -3.71 36.95 -13.28
N PRO A 872 -3.10 35.77 -13.04
CA PRO A 872 -1.65 35.71 -12.96
C PRO A 872 -0.96 34.92 -14.09
N ASN A 873 0.35 35.07 -14.19
CA ASN A 873 1.25 34.10 -14.82
C ASN A 873 2.27 33.64 -13.77
N PHE A 874 2.43 32.32 -13.59
CA PHE A 874 3.32 31.71 -12.59
C PHE A 874 4.80 31.67 -13.01
N LEU A 875 5.70 31.68 -12.02
CA LEU A 875 7.02 31.04 -12.10
C LEU A 875 7.39 30.34 -10.77
N SER A 876 8.18 29.27 -10.91
CA SER A 876 8.41 28.11 -10.02
C SER A 876 9.02 28.28 -8.62
N ARG A 877 8.53 27.42 -7.68
CA ARG A 877 9.19 26.65 -6.57
C ARG A 877 10.46 27.20 -5.88
N SER A 878 10.47 27.25 -4.53
CA SER A 878 11.51 26.68 -3.61
C SER A 878 11.18 26.91 -2.12
N TYR A 879 11.57 25.98 -1.22
CA TYR A 879 11.27 25.97 0.23
C TYR A 879 12.40 26.51 1.14
N SER A 880 12.05 26.89 2.38
CA SER A 880 12.78 26.50 3.61
C SER A 880 11.97 26.78 4.89
N THR A 881 12.22 26.01 5.95
CA THR A 881 11.70 26.21 7.32
C THR A 881 12.86 26.35 8.31
N VAL A 882 12.67 27.13 9.37
CA VAL A 882 13.59 27.25 10.50
C VAL A 882 12.80 26.91 11.77
N THR A 883 13.36 26.06 12.63
CA THR A 883 12.72 25.59 13.86
C THR A 883 13.21 26.33 15.10
N GLY A 884 12.29 26.53 16.05
CA GLY A 884 12.60 26.87 17.44
C GLY A 884 12.05 28.21 17.94
N LEU A 885 10.99 28.15 18.73
CA LEU A 885 10.65 29.04 19.86
C LEU A 885 9.51 28.37 20.67
N GLY A 886 9.35 28.71 21.95
CA GLY A 886 8.50 27.95 22.87
C GLY A 886 7.44 28.77 23.62
N THR A 887 6.46 28.05 24.17
CA THR A 887 5.30 28.50 24.98
C THR A 887 4.28 29.45 24.29
N PRO A 888 2.96 29.23 24.47
CA PRO A 888 1.94 29.94 23.71
C PRO A 888 1.56 31.29 24.35
N THR A 889 1.80 32.38 23.63
CA THR A 889 1.27 33.73 23.95
C THR A 889 1.01 34.52 22.67
N TYR A 890 -0.27 34.83 22.42
CA TYR A 890 -0.83 35.72 21.39
C TYR A 890 -0.55 35.35 19.92
N PHE A 891 -1.62 35.03 19.19
CA PHE A 891 -1.58 34.61 17.78
C PHE A 891 -2.01 35.75 16.84
N ASP A 892 -1.09 36.68 16.59
CA ASP A 892 -1.10 37.57 15.40
C ASP A 892 -0.02 37.12 14.39
N VAL A 893 -0.10 37.63 13.15
CA VAL A 893 0.00 36.68 12.03
C VAL A 893 0.61 37.20 10.67
N VAL A 894 1.03 36.30 9.72
CA VAL A 894 2.00 36.47 8.57
C VAL A 894 2.70 35.23 7.86
N ARG A 895 2.06 34.15 7.31
CA ARG A 895 2.73 33.14 6.42
C ARG A 895 1.94 32.72 5.15
N PRO A 896 2.51 32.91 3.93
CA PRO A 896 1.85 32.63 2.64
C PRO A 896 2.00 31.19 2.12
N ASP A 897 1.07 30.76 1.27
CA ASP A 897 1.17 29.58 0.39
C ASP A 897 1.57 29.98 -1.06
N SER A 898 1.71 29.02 -1.96
CA SER A 898 2.29 29.12 -3.31
C SER A 898 1.50 29.96 -4.33
N ASP A 899 0.30 30.40 -3.97
CA ASP A 899 -0.61 31.27 -4.72
C ASP A 899 -0.76 32.68 -4.11
N SER A 900 -0.03 32.96 -3.02
CA SER A 900 -0.16 34.20 -2.23
C SER A 900 0.92 35.25 -2.59
N TYR A 901 0.51 36.50 -2.86
CA TYR A 901 1.40 37.62 -3.16
C TYR A 901 1.58 38.60 -1.99
N LEU A 902 2.79 39.13 -1.77
CA LEU A 902 3.11 40.05 -0.67
C LEU A 902 4.12 41.13 -1.12
N LEU A 903 3.89 42.41 -0.79
CA LEU A 903 4.74 43.55 -1.19
C LEU A 903 5.51 44.17 -0.01
N TYR A 904 6.78 44.55 -0.24
CA TYR A 904 7.67 45.13 0.77
C TYR A 904 8.69 46.14 0.19
N ALA A 905 8.99 47.21 0.94
CA ALA A 905 10.12 48.13 0.71
C ALA A 905 10.66 48.75 2.02
N LYS A 906 11.88 49.31 2.03
CA LYS A 906 12.77 49.33 3.21
C LYS A 906 13.31 50.72 3.67
N HIS A 907 13.20 51.00 4.99
CA HIS A 907 13.87 52.06 5.81
C HIS A 907 13.55 53.56 5.52
N THR A 908 13.59 54.52 6.48
CA THR A 908 13.95 54.58 7.93
C THR A 908 13.16 55.71 8.64
N ASP A 909 12.89 55.58 9.95
CA ASP A 909 12.39 56.60 10.92
C ASP A 909 10.96 57.19 10.77
N SER A 910 9.98 56.67 11.53
CA SER A 910 9.11 57.39 12.52
C SER A 910 7.86 56.57 12.92
N THR A 911 7.10 57.03 13.92
CA THR A 911 6.25 56.17 14.79
C THR A 911 4.73 56.42 14.69
N SER A 912 3.98 55.61 13.93
CA SER A 912 2.50 55.49 13.98
C SER A 912 2.02 54.23 13.23
N GLY A 913 0.85 53.68 13.60
CA GLY A 913 0.22 52.52 12.93
C GLY A 913 -0.26 52.80 11.49
N CYS A 914 -0.72 51.76 10.78
CA CYS A 914 -0.97 51.81 9.34
C CYS A 914 -2.09 50.88 8.83
N ILE A 915 -2.54 51.13 7.59
CA ILE A 915 -3.38 50.25 6.76
C ILE A 915 -2.63 50.01 5.45
N SER A 916 -2.61 48.79 4.93
CA SER A 916 -1.83 48.41 3.74
C SER A 916 -2.65 48.46 2.45
N VAL A 917 -2.09 49.08 1.41
CA VAL A 917 -2.57 49.10 0.02
C VAL A 917 -1.35 49.07 -0.91
N PHE A 918 -1.42 48.36 -2.05
CA PHE A 918 -0.27 48.12 -2.94
C PHE A 918 -0.54 48.53 -4.41
N PRO A 919 0.48 49.03 -5.14
CA PRO A 919 0.37 49.41 -6.56
C PRO A 919 0.75 48.29 -7.54
N ASP A 920 0.31 48.44 -8.80
CA ASP A 920 0.62 47.57 -9.94
C ASP A 920 2.01 47.86 -10.53
N SER A 921 2.64 46.85 -11.15
CA SER A 921 3.99 46.92 -11.70
C SER A 921 4.00 46.88 -13.23
N GLU A 922 3.46 47.90 -13.90
CA GLU A 922 4.05 48.38 -15.16
C GLU A 922 3.63 49.80 -15.62
N HIS A 923 3.45 50.80 -14.73
CA HIS A 923 3.69 52.25 -15.01
C HIS A 923 3.79 53.11 -13.75
#